data_AF-A0A1G3Q9A5-F1
#
_entry.id   AF-A0A1G3Q9A5-F1
#
_cell.length_a   1.000
_cell.length_b   1.000
_cell.length_c   1.000
_cell.angle_alpha   90.00
_cell.angle_beta   90.00
_cell.angle_gamma   90.00
#
_symmetry.space_group_name_H-M   'P 1'
#
loop_
_entity.id
_entity.type
_entity.pdbx_description
1 polymer ?
#
loop_
_entity_poly.entity_id
_entity_poly.type
_entity_poly.pdbx_seq_one_letter_code
_entity_poly.pdbx_strand_id
1 'polypeptide(L)'
;MAKKFPLYKRFLHLLFKQNKLISELGNIREVYFGLRIRFLGLLLLVMIVVISILTLIMHFNNRQLIEEEKNAKARSLTQILAGPAEFYLDKNIETTNEELETKYQIIQRESQNFITYNDDIVRIVLTDEFGKVKFSTSKWDYRRKQVLPYIKDALQQDEEKLLSYDSTVETKDKKTKKITATRFRAITYPIYLHKGKAVNLMEDFNRLYAEYHNADKKRKNQIYDYLWNKYGDLLDKDFDPAEYKQEKGIPHKVSRAYDIDFLFLSLFNTLMAYRNKPIYPKERWLWSDRWLFTLKEKKNKAYLEDTPQKANEINDLIVSRITEMSERVESTRKLGILAVVFNVDTFKKVSARNITYIIRIALIMMIVSGVALLIVLNYNIKNIKKLERWAISVSKGNLNEKIHIAANDEIGRLGDISNYMIDEIKVKYHLEKFVSRSTKSMIEGKKSTTDQLDLGVTGRKTLAFIFSDVRGFTSFSEKNDPETVVEVLNFYLELQSNIIQSNKGDIDDYIGDQIMAHFSGEKRCDRAVDTAIKIMKEVAAVNEERNRNGLPIFEVGIGVHDGDVVVGNIGSKFRMDFASVGDTVNVASRLCSVARPGEILVSLYLFEQTKKKFNTTESASLDIKGKEKKVKIVKIIY
;
A
#
# COMPACT_ATOMS: atom_id res chain seq x y z
N MET A 1 -23.47 16.24 23.87
CA MET A 1 -22.77 16.20 22.56
C MET A 1 -21.69 17.27 22.35
N ALA A 2 -21.51 18.26 23.24
CA ALA A 2 -20.59 19.40 23.05
C ALA A 2 -19.07 19.13 23.24
N LYS A 3 -18.63 17.87 23.42
CA LYS A 3 -17.20 17.54 23.63
C LYS A 3 -16.44 17.07 22.38
N LYS A 4 -17.07 16.96 21.20
CA LYS A 4 -16.47 16.27 20.04
C LYS A 4 -15.88 17.13 18.91
N PHE A 5 -16.01 18.47 18.92
CA PHE A 5 -15.51 19.28 17.79
C PHE A 5 -14.86 20.60 18.23
N PRO A 6 -13.59 20.62 18.64
CA PRO A 6 -12.85 21.85 19.00
C PRO A 6 -12.76 22.86 17.83
N LEU A 7 -12.87 22.38 16.59
CA LEU A 7 -12.97 23.22 15.38
C LEU A 7 -14.22 24.12 15.37
N TYR A 8 -15.35 23.68 15.92
CA TYR A 8 -16.60 24.43 15.97
C TYR A 8 -16.48 25.70 16.82
N LYS A 9 -15.81 25.61 17.98
CA LYS A 9 -15.59 26.74 18.89
C LYS A 9 -14.68 27.80 18.26
N ARG A 10 -13.68 27.37 17.49
CA ARG A 10 -12.73 28.23 16.79
C ARG A 10 -13.36 28.91 15.57
N PHE A 11 -14.21 28.20 14.84
CA PHE A 11 -14.94 28.72 13.67
C PHE A 11 -15.96 29.81 14.07
N LEU A 12 -16.73 29.59 15.13
CA LEU A 12 -17.62 30.61 15.71
C LEU A 12 -16.85 31.85 16.19
N HIS A 13 -15.68 31.66 16.83
CA HIS A 13 -14.87 32.78 17.31
C HIS A 13 -14.31 33.66 16.17
N LEU A 14 -14.04 33.07 15.00
CA LEU A 14 -13.56 33.79 13.81
C LEU A 14 -14.68 34.55 13.08
N LEU A 15 -15.90 33.98 13.03
CA LEU A 15 -17.07 34.61 12.40
C LEU A 15 -17.46 35.96 13.03
N PHE A 16 -17.24 36.15 14.33
CA PHE A 16 -17.62 37.38 15.05
C PHE A 16 -16.59 38.52 14.99
N LYS A 17 -15.46 38.37 14.29
CA LYS A 17 -14.42 39.41 14.17
C LYS A 17 -14.34 39.96 12.74
N GLN A 18 -15.29 40.83 12.37
CA GLN A 18 -15.45 41.40 11.02
C GLN A 18 -14.15 42.00 10.44
N ASN A 19 -13.29 42.64 11.24
CA ASN A 19 -12.08 43.31 10.72
C ASN A 19 -10.85 42.39 10.50
N LYS A 20 -10.84 41.16 11.02
CA LYS A 20 -9.68 40.24 10.88
C LYS A 20 -9.81 39.31 9.66
N LEU A 21 -11.04 39.04 9.23
CA LEU A 21 -11.32 38.16 8.08
C LEU A 21 -10.77 38.72 6.76
N ILE A 22 -10.79 40.05 6.58
CA ILE A 22 -10.44 40.69 5.31
C ILE A 22 -8.93 40.62 5.03
N SER A 23 -8.07 40.73 6.05
CA SER A 23 -6.62 40.59 5.88
C SER A 23 -6.17 39.14 5.71
N GLU A 24 -6.90 38.16 6.27
CA GLU A 24 -6.56 36.75 6.14
C GLU A 24 -6.93 36.15 4.76
N LEU A 25 -7.83 36.79 3.99
CA LEU A 25 -8.22 36.36 2.63
C LEU A 25 -7.06 36.40 1.61
N GLY A 26 -6.07 37.29 1.76
CA GLY A 26 -4.88 37.32 0.91
C GLY A 26 -3.97 36.09 1.09
N ASN A 27 -3.83 35.61 2.34
CA ASN A 27 -3.03 34.44 2.68
C ASN A 27 -3.63 33.13 2.13
N ILE A 28 -4.93 33.06 1.90
CA ILE A 28 -5.60 31.84 1.46
C ILE A 28 -5.19 31.43 0.03
N ARG A 29 -4.94 32.41 -0.86
CA ARG A 29 -4.46 32.15 -2.22
C ARG A 29 -3.04 31.55 -2.21
N GLU A 30 -2.20 31.97 -1.25
CA GLU A 30 -0.90 31.34 -1.00
C GLU A 30 -1.02 29.93 -0.42
N VAL A 31 -1.99 29.68 0.48
CA VAL A 31 -2.23 28.34 1.05
C VAL A 31 -2.61 27.32 -0.02
N TYR A 32 -3.53 27.65 -0.93
CA TYR A 32 -3.89 26.73 -2.03
C TYR A 32 -2.78 26.51 -3.04
N PHE A 33 -1.99 27.55 -3.33
CA PHE A 33 -0.82 27.45 -4.19
C PHE A 33 0.27 26.58 -3.55
N GLY A 34 0.53 26.77 -2.25
CA GLY A 34 1.46 25.96 -1.46
C GLY A 34 1.03 24.51 -1.33
N LEU A 35 -0.27 24.22 -1.15
CA LEU A 35 -0.77 22.85 -1.10
C LEU A 35 -0.58 22.13 -2.44
N ARG A 36 -0.85 22.81 -3.56
CA ARG A 36 -0.62 22.26 -4.92
C ARG A 36 0.84 21.90 -5.13
N ILE A 37 1.76 22.81 -4.78
CA ILE A 37 3.21 22.59 -4.97
C ILE A 37 3.72 21.47 -4.08
N ARG A 38 3.32 21.43 -2.80
CA ARG A 38 3.79 20.41 -1.86
C ARG A 38 3.31 19.00 -2.25
N PHE A 39 2.05 18.87 -2.70
CA PHE A 39 1.53 17.58 -3.18
C PHE A 39 2.18 17.15 -4.51
N LEU A 40 2.34 18.06 -5.48
CA LEU A 40 3.04 17.73 -6.73
C LEU A 40 4.49 17.31 -6.46
N GLY A 41 5.19 18.04 -5.60
CA GLY A 41 6.60 17.77 -5.27
C GLY A 41 6.80 16.43 -4.58
N LEU A 42 5.98 16.11 -3.57
CA LEU A 42 6.07 14.83 -2.85
C LEU A 42 5.83 13.64 -3.80
N LEU A 43 4.88 13.78 -4.72
CA LEU A 43 4.46 12.68 -5.57
C LEU A 43 5.41 12.49 -6.76
N LEU A 44 5.96 13.58 -7.31
CA LEU A 44 7.05 13.52 -8.28
C LEU A 44 8.26 12.79 -7.68
N LEU A 45 8.56 13.05 -6.40
CA LEU A 45 9.62 12.36 -5.67
C LEU A 45 9.31 10.86 -5.48
N VAL A 46 8.10 10.49 -5.05
CA VAL A 46 7.69 9.07 -4.94
C VAL A 46 7.78 8.36 -6.29
N MET A 47 7.31 8.99 -7.36
CA MET A 47 7.38 8.44 -8.71
C MET A 47 8.82 8.24 -9.19
N ILE A 48 9.71 9.21 -8.97
CA ILE A 48 11.13 9.09 -9.30
C ILE A 48 11.75 7.91 -8.53
N VAL A 49 11.43 7.78 -7.24
CA VAL A 49 11.92 6.68 -6.40
C VAL A 49 11.43 5.32 -6.92
N VAL A 50 10.13 5.19 -7.20
CA VAL A 50 9.53 3.95 -7.71
C VAL A 50 10.12 3.57 -9.06
N ILE A 51 10.25 4.53 -9.99
CA ILE A 51 10.85 4.30 -11.31
C ILE A 51 12.33 3.90 -11.15
N SER A 52 13.08 4.55 -10.26
CA SER A 52 14.48 4.23 -10.00
C SER A 52 14.64 2.82 -9.42
N ILE A 53 13.79 2.44 -8.47
CA ILE A 53 13.77 1.10 -7.86
C ILE A 53 13.41 0.04 -8.91
N LEU A 54 12.35 0.24 -9.70
CA LEU A 54 11.97 -0.67 -10.78
C LEU A 54 13.08 -0.83 -11.82
N THR A 55 13.71 0.26 -12.23
CA THR A 55 14.82 0.24 -13.18
C THR A 55 16.02 -0.52 -12.61
N LEU A 56 16.33 -0.34 -11.31
CA LEU A 56 17.42 -1.02 -10.63
C LEU A 56 17.16 -2.54 -10.49
N ILE A 57 15.97 -2.92 -10.02
CA ILE A 57 15.55 -4.32 -9.88
C ILE A 57 15.60 -5.02 -11.24
N MET A 58 15.09 -4.39 -12.29
CA MET A 58 15.07 -4.98 -13.63
C MET A 58 16.47 -5.03 -14.27
N HIS A 59 17.35 -4.06 -14.00
CA HIS A 59 18.73 -4.11 -14.47
C HIS A 59 19.50 -5.27 -13.84
N PHE A 60 19.27 -5.53 -12.56
CA PHE A 60 19.92 -6.60 -11.82
C PHE A 60 19.39 -7.98 -12.24
N ASN A 61 18.07 -8.15 -12.28
CA ASN A 61 17.43 -9.41 -12.65
C ASN A 61 17.74 -9.82 -14.10
N ASN A 62 17.64 -8.91 -15.08
CA ASN A 62 17.87 -9.27 -16.48
C ASN A 62 19.33 -9.67 -16.77
N ARG A 63 20.32 -9.16 -16.02
CA ARG A 63 21.72 -9.55 -16.25
C ARG A 63 22.02 -10.93 -15.69
N GLN A 64 21.57 -11.23 -14.47
CA GLN A 64 21.87 -12.51 -13.82
C GLN A 64 21.09 -13.67 -14.45
N LEU A 65 19.78 -13.52 -14.69
CA LEU A 65 18.95 -14.57 -15.29
C LEU A 65 19.42 -14.99 -16.69
N ILE A 66 19.83 -14.03 -17.52
CA ILE A 66 20.30 -14.33 -18.89
C ILE A 66 21.65 -15.07 -18.87
N GLU A 67 22.55 -14.71 -17.95
CA GLU A 67 23.83 -15.42 -17.81
C GLU A 67 23.64 -16.83 -17.25
N GLU A 68 22.73 -17.01 -16.29
CA GLU A 68 22.40 -18.32 -15.71
C GLU A 68 21.72 -19.24 -16.71
N GLU A 69 20.72 -18.75 -17.46
CA GLU A 69 20.03 -19.51 -18.50
C GLU A 69 21.00 -19.97 -19.61
N LYS A 70 21.91 -19.09 -20.04
CA LYS A 70 22.96 -19.46 -21.00
C LYS A 70 23.93 -20.47 -20.45
N ASN A 71 24.35 -20.34 -19.20
CA ASN A 71 25.25 -21.31 -18.57
C ASN A 71 24.55 -22.67 -18.44
N ALA A 72 23.25 -22.73 -18.12
CA ALA A 72 22.47 -23.95 -18.07
C ALA A 72 22.29 -24.59 -19.46
N LYS A 73 21.93 -23.79 -20.48
CA LYS A 73 21.83 -24.23 -21.87
C LYS A 73 23.16 -24.76 -22.39
N ALA A 74 24.25 -24.07 -22.11
CA ALA A 74 25.58 -24.49 -22.53
C ALA A 74 26.04 -25.77 -21.83
N ARG A 75 25.77 -25.93 -20.52
CA ARG A 75 26.06 -27.18 -19.79
C ARG A 75 25.28 -28.37 -20.35
N SER A 76 23.97 -28.20 -20.57
CA SER A 76 23.13 -29.25 -21.15
C SER A 76 23.54 -29.60 -22.57
N LEU A 77 23.86 -28.62 -23.42
CA LEU A 77 24.37 -28.87 -24.77
C LEU A 77 25.71 -29.61 -24.77
N THR A 78 26.64 -29.22 -23.90
CA THR A 78 27.92 -29.93 -23.76
C THR A 78 27.72 -31.37 -23.29
N GLN A 79 26.77 -31.62 -22.37
CA GLN A 79 26.40 -32.98 -21.94
C GLN A 79 25.72 -33.79 -23.05
N ILE A 80 24.81 -33.19 -23.82
CA ILE A 80 24.14 -33.85 -24.95
C ILE A 80 25.12 -34.18 -26.08
N LEU A 81 26.16 -33.38 -26.27
CA LEU A 81 27.23 -33.67 -27.24
C LEU A 81 28.25 -34.69 -26.70
N ALA A 82 28.49 -34.70 -25.39
CA ALA A 82 29.38 -35.65 -24.74
C ALA A 82 28.74 -37.05 -24.58
N GLY A 83 27.43 -37.14 -24.33
CA GLY A 83 26.73 -38.40 -24.11
C GLY A 83 26.83 -39.41 -25.26
N PRO A 84 26.59 -39.01 -26.54
CA PRO A 84 26.86 -39.86 -27.69
C PRO A 84 28.35 -40.17 -27.83
N ALA A 85 29.23 -39.22 -27.55
CA ALA A 85 30.67 -39.49 -27.58
C ALA A 85 31.00 -40.64 -26.61
N GLU A 86 30.49 -40.62 -25.38
CA GLU A 86 30.65 -41.67 -24.36
C GLU A 86 29.95 -42.99 -24.72
N PHE A 87 28.72 -42.96 -25.23
CA PHE A 87 27.95 -44.16 -25.59
C PHE A 87 28.55 -44.93 -26.78
N TYR A 88 29.24 -44.25 -27.70
CA TYR A 88 29.99 -44.88 -28.80
C TYR A 88 31.46 -45.21 -28.43
N LEU A 89 31.91 -44.91 -27.20
CA LEU A 89 33.25 -45.26 -26.70
C LEU A 89 33.34 -46.69 -26.18
N ASP A 90 32.24 -47.43 -26.14
CA ASP A 90 32.23 -48.82 -25.73
C ASP A 90 32.41 -49.77 -26.93
N LYS A 91 33.69 -49.97 -27.33
CA LYS A 91 34.20 -51.13 -28.10
C LYS A 91 35.67 -50.86 -28.48
N ASN A 92 36.56 -51.68 -27.91
CA ASN A 92 38.01 -51.84 -28.13
C ASN A 92 38.91 -50.59 -27.95
N ILE A 93 39.95 -50.71 -27.10
CA ILE A 93 41.02 -49.69 -26.96
C ILE A 93 42.10 -49.80 -28.04
N GLU A 94 42.11 -50.89 -28.81
CA GLU A 94 42.81 -50.89 -30.09
C GLU A 94 41.91 -50.27 -31.17
N THR A 95 41.54 -49.00 -30.98
CA THR A 95 41.00 -48.22 -32.09
C THR A 95 42.12 -48.09 -33.12
N THR A 96 41.94 -48.72 -34.28
CA THR A 96 42.66 -48.31 -35.48
C THR A 96 42.42 -46.81 -35.70
N ASN A 97 43.36 -46.11 -36.34
CA ASN A 97 43.18 -44.68 -36.65
C ASN A 97 41.85 -44.40 -37.39
N GLU A 98 41.31 -45.40 -38.10
CA GLU A 98 40.06 -45.36 -38.86
C GLU A 98 38.78 -45.32 -37.99
N GLU A 99 38.75 -46.06 -36.87
CA GLU A 99 37.63 -46.03 -35.92
C GLU A 99 37.60 -44.73 -35.12
N LEU A 100 38.77 -44.20 -34.73
CA LEU A 100 38.90 -42.88 -34.12
C LEU A 100 38.39 -41.78 -35.07
N GLU A 101 38.74 -41.87 -36.36
CA GLU A 101 38.30 -40.91 -37.36
C GLU A 101 36.78 -40.97 -37.58
N THR A 102 36.20 -42.16 -37.64
CA THR A 102 34.74 -42.35 -37.74
C THR A 102 34.00 -41.72 -36.56
N LYS A 103 34.57 -41.81 -35.35
CA LYS A 103 34.00 -41.21 -34.14
C LYS A 103 34.14 -39.68 -34.15
N TYR A 104 35.27 -39.14 -34.61
CA TYR A 104 35.42 -37.70 -34.83
C TYR A 104 34.41 -37.17 -35.86
N GLN A 105 34.12 -37.92 -36.91
CA GLN A 105 33.11 -37.57 -37.93
C GLN A 105 31.68 -37.48 -37.34
N ILE A 106 31.32 -38.36 -36.41
CA ILE A 106 30.01 -38.30 -35.73
C ILE A 106 29.89 -37.04 -34.88
N ILE A 107 30.89 -36.77 -34.02
CA ILE A 107 30.90 -35.55 -33.18
C ILE A 107 30.86 -34.30 -34.07
N GLN A 108 31.58 -34.32 -35.19
CA GLN A 108 31.55 -33.27 -36.20
C GLN A 108 30.15 -33.06 -36.80
N ARG A 109 29.46 -34.13 -37.20
CA ARG A 109 28.11 -34.06 -37.77
C ARG A 109 27.11 -33.50 -36.78
N GLU A 110 27.08 -34.03 -35.55
CA GLU A 110 26.18 -33.55 -34.51
C GLU A 110 26.48 -32.08 -34.17
N SER A 111 27.75 -31.73 -33.96
CA SER A 111 28.17 -30.35 -33.70
C SER A 111 27.72 -29.38 -34.79
N GLN A 112 27.79 -29.79 -36.06
CA GLN A 112 27.34 -28.97 -37.18
C GLN A 112 25.82 -28.75 -37.18
N ASN A 113 25.04 -29.79 -36.88
CA ASN A 113 23.59 -29.67 -36.70
C ASN A 113 23.26 -28.72 -35.55
N PHE A 114 23.94 -28.85 -34.41
CA PHE A 114 23.69 -28.02 -33.23
C PHE A 114 23.94 -26.53 -33.47
N ILE A 115 24.96 -26.16 -34.24
CA ILE A 115 25.21 -24.75 -34.60
C ILE A 115 24.11 -24.20 -35.50
N THR A 116 23.57 -25.00 -36.43
CA THR A 116 22.49 -24.56 -37.32
C THR A 116 21.22 -24.17 -36.56
N TYR A 117 20.96 -24.79 -35.40
CA TYR A 117 19.79 -24.48 -34.57
C TYR A 117 20.07 -23.48 -33.43
N ASN A 118 21.31 -23.03 -33.26
CA ASN A 118 21.71 -22.18 -32.12
C ASN A 118 22.65 -21.04 -32.56
N ASP A 119 22.06 -19.89 -32.92
CA ASP A 119 22.77 -18.67 -33.37
C ASP A 119 23.73 -18.06 -32.32
N ASP A 120 23.64 -18.49 -31.06
CA ASP A 120 24.46 -18.03 -29.95
C ASP A 120 25.79 -18.79 -29.81
N ILE A 121 25.91 -19.95 -30.46
CA ILE A 121 27.14 -20.74 -30.53
C ILE A 121 28.00 -20.21 -31.67
N VAL A 122 29.21 -19.74 -31.33
CA VAL A 122 30.16 -19.17 -32.28
C VAL A 122 31.01 -20.27 -32.91
N ARG A 123 31.43 -21.23 -32.09
CA ARG A 123 32.21 -22.39 -32.53
C ARG A 123 32.12 -23.52 -31.51
N ILE A 124 32.29 -24.74 -32.00
CA ILE A 124 32.51 -25.94 -31.20
C ILE A 124 33.90 -26.45 -31.59
N VAL A 125 34.73 -26.74 -30.59
CA VAL A 125 36.11 -27.18 -30.78
C VAL A 125 36.30 -28.50 -30.05
N LEU A 126 36.85 -29.49 -30.75
CA LEU A 126 37.27 -30.77 -30.20
C LEU A 126 38.77 -30.91 -30.36
N THR A 127 39.46 -31.20 -29.27
CA THR A 127 40.91 -31.48 -29.28
C THR A 127 41.21 -32.91 -28.91
N ASP A 128 42.43 -33.35 -29.19
CA ASP A 128 42.98 -34.57 -28.60
C ASP A 128 43.56 -34.32 -27.20
N GLU A 129 44.10 -35.39 -26.59
CA GLU A 129 44.76 -35.41 -25.28
C GLU A 129 45.96 -34.46 -25.17
N PHE A 130 46.54 -34.03 -26.31
CA PHE A 130 47.66 -33.08 -26.38
C PHE A 130 47.21 -31.64 -26.71
N GLY A 131 45.91 -31.41 -26.86
CA GLY A 131 45.34 -30.10 -27.18
C GLY A 131 45.41 -29.70 -28.65
N LYS A 132 45.75 -30.63 -29.55
CA LYS A 132 45.69 -30.39 -30.99
C LYS A 132 44.24 -30.46 -31.44
N VAL A 133 43.82 -29.45 -32.21
CA VAL A 133 42.46 -29.36 -32.75
C VAL A 133 42.24 -30.48 -33.76
N LYS A 134 41.30 -31.38 -33.45
CA LYS A 134 40.83 -32.44 -34.35
C LYS A 134 39.66 -31.92 -35.18
N PHE A 135 38.73 -31.24 -34.52
CA PHE A 135 37.58 -30.65 -35.16
C PHE A 135 37.31 -29.23 -34.63
N SER A 136 36.99 -28.31 -35.54
CA SER A 136 36.40 -27.02 -35.18
C SER A 136 35.44 -26.59 -36.27
N THR A 137 34.30 -26.03 -35.88
CA THR A 137 33.38 -25.40 -36.82
C THR A 137 33.88 -24.04 -37.33
N SER A 138 34.96 -23.50 -36.74
CA SER A 138 35.64 -22.29 -37.23
C SER A 138 36.95 -22.62 -37.94
N LYS A 139 37.04 -22.21 -39.21
CA LYS A 139 38.27 -22.32 -40.03
C LYS A 139 39.48 -21.58 -39.42
N TRP A 140 39.25 -20.67 -38.48
CA TRP A 140 40.30 -19.89 -37.83
C TRP A 140 41.10 -20.71 -36.81
N ASP A 141 40.50 -21.71 -36.17
CA ASP A 141 41.16 -22.47 -35.11
C ASP A 141 42.23 -23.42 -35.66
N TYR A 142 42.00 -23.99 -36.86
CA TYR A 142 42.98 -24.85 -37.55
C TYR A 142 44.25 -24.11 -37.97
N ARG A 143 44.24 -22.78 -38.05
CA ARG A 143 45.40 -21.96 -38.46
C ARG A 143 46.35 -21.63 -37.31
N ARG A 144 45.98 -21.94 -36.06
CA ARG A 144 46.83 -21.69 -34.88
C ARG A 144 47.76 -22.87 -34.63
N LYS A 145 49.06 -22.58 -34.41
CA LYS A 145 50.05 -23.56 -33.96
C LYS A 145 50.05 -23.79 -32.44
N GLN A 146 49.34 -22.96 -31.67
CA GLN A 146 49.29 -23.01 -30.20
C GLN A 146 47.90 -23.38 -29.70
N VAL A 147 47.85 -24.20 -28.63
CA VAL A 147 46.63 -24.61 -27.92
C VAL A 147 45.92 -23.38 -27.34
N LEU A 148 44.60 -23.32 -27.45
CA LEU A 148 43.79 -22.21 -26.94
C LEU A 148 43.89 -22.17 -25.39
N PRO A 149 43.98 -20.98 -24.75
CA PRO A 149 44.22 -20.88 -23.30
C PRO A 149 43.21 -21.66 -22.44
N TYR A 150 41.91 -21.54 -22.75
CA TYR A 150 40.85 -22.27 -22.04
C TYR A 150 40.90 -23.79 -22.25
N ILE A 151 41.50 -24.25 -23.35
CA ILE A 151 41.71 -25.69 -23.60
C ILE A 151 42.93 -26.17 -22.83
N LYS A 152 44.00 -25.37 -22.76
CA LYS A 152 45.20 -25.69 -21.97
C LYS A 152 44.86 -25.87 -20.49
N ASP A 153 44.06 -24.97 -19.94
CA ASP A 153 43.63 -25.03 -18.54
C ASP A 153 42.73 -26.25 -18.29
N ALA A 154 41.84 -26.58 -19.23
CA ALA A 154 40.98 -27.76 -19.13
C ALA A 154 41.75 -29.08 -19.33
N LEU A 155 42.86 -29.09 -20.08
CA LEU A 155 43.70 -30.27 -20.28
C LEU A 155 44.46 -30.68 -19.02
N GLN A 156 44.80 -29.72 -18.16
CA GLN A 156 45.50 -29.94 -16.90
C GLN A 156 44.63 -30.56 -15.79
N GLN A 157 43.33 -30.75 -16.03
CA GLN A 157 42.41 -31.32 -15.06
C GLN A 157 42.07 -32.78 -15.35
N ASP A 158 41.99 -33.59 -14.30
CA ASP A 158 41.73 -35.03 -14.36
C ASP A 158 40.31 -35.43 -13.97
N GLU A 159 39.43 -34.47 -13.61
CA GLU A 159 38.06 -34.73 -13.15
C GLU A 159 37.00 -34.50 -14.24
N GLU A 160 35.94 -35.34 -14.27
CA GLU A 160 34.75 -35.21 -15.12
C GLU A 160 33.84 -34.04 -14.71
N LYS A 161 34.33 -32.79 -14.87
CA LYS A 161 33.59 -31.58 -14.51
C LYS A 161 33.50 -30.58 -15.66
N LEU A 162 32.33 -29.94 -15.76
CA LEU A 162 32.07 -28.83 -16.68
C LEU A 162 32.68 -27.54 -16.13
N LEU A 163 33.53 -26.89 -16.92
CA LEU A 163 34.13 -25.61 -16.56
C LEU A 163 33.83 -24.50 -17.57
N SER A 164 33.80 -23.26 -17.09
CA SER A 164 33.54 -22.08 -17.89
C SER A 164 34.72 -21.11 -17.87
N TYR A 165 35.10 -20.61 -19.04
CA TYR A 165 36.20 -19.68 -19.23
C TYR A 165 35.74 -18.46 -20.03
N ASP A 166 35.98 -17.26 -19.50
CA ASP A 166 35.64 -16.00 -20.18
C ASP A 166 36.86 -15.42 -20.91
N SER A 167 36.65 -14.98 -22.14
CA SER A 167 37.68 -14.35 -22.97
C SER A 167 37.13 -13.14 -23.71
N THR A 168 37.95 -12.13 -23.95
CA THR A 168 37.58 -10.96 -24.74
C THR A 168 38.50 -10.86 -25.95
N VAL A 169 37.93 -10.73 -27.15
CA VAL A 169 38.69 -10.56 -28.39
C VAL A 169 38.34 -9.21 -29.00
N GLU A 170 39.35 -8.37 -29.15
CA GLU A 170 39.21 -7.09 -29.84
C GLU A 170 39.35 -7.29 -31.34
N THR A 171 38.30 -6.93 -32.08
CA THR A 171 38.30 -6.99 -33.54
C THR A 171 38.26 -5.57 -34.09
N LYS A 172 39.25 -5.23 -34.91
CA LYS A 172 39.29 -3.94 -35.61
C LYS A 172 38.57 -4.06 -36.94
N ASP A 173 37.48 -3.33 -37.09
CA ASP A 173 36.78 -3.24 -38.38
C ASP A 173 37.69 -2.56 -39.41
N LYS A 174 37.97 -3.28 -40.51
CA LYS A 174 38.90 -2.85 -41.55
C LYS A 174 38.42 -1.61 -42.32
N LYS A 175 37.10 -1.33 -42.35
CA LYS A 175 36.52 -0.18 -43.07
C LYS A 175 36.33 1.03 -42.18
N THR A 176 35.84 0.84 -40.95
CA THR A 176 35.51 1.95 -40.04
C THR A 176 36.62 2.30 -39.04
N LYS A 177 37.70 1.49 -39.01
CA LYS A 177 38.76 1.52 -37.98
C LYS A 177 38.26 1.38 -36.54
N LYS A 178 36.97 1.12 -36.32
CA LYS A 178 36.35 0.98 -35.01
C LYS A 178 36.80 -0.32 -34.36
N ILE A 179 37.33 -0.23 -33.15
CA ILE A 179 37.70 -1.38 -32.34
C ILE A 179 36.44 -1.86 -31.62
N THR A 180 36.10 -3.12 -31.83
CA THR A 180 34.94 -3.75 -31.19
C THR A 180 35.45 -4.92 -30.34
N ALA A 181 35.38 -4.77 -29.02
CA ALA A 181 35.70 -5.84 -28.08
C ALA A 181 34.49 -6.77 -27.99
N THR A 182 34.65 -8.02 -28.43
CA THR A 182 33.61 -9.06 -28.32
C THR A 182 33.98 -10.04 -27.20
N ARG A 183 33.05 -10.28 -26.28
CA ARG A 183 33.22 -11.23 -25.18
C ARG A 183 32.69 -12.60 -25.56
N PHE A 184 33.49 -13.62 -25.30
CA PHE A 184 33.17 -15.02 -25.54
C PHE A 184 33.30 -15.82 -24.24
N ARG A 185 32.36 -16.72 -24.00
CA ARG A 185 32.41 -17.71 -22.91
C ARG A 185 32.58 -19.09 -23.51
N ALA A 186 33.59 -19.82 -23.08
CA ALA A 186 33.83 -21.20 -23.49
C ALA A 186 33.45 -22.14 -22.33
N ILE A 187 32.62 -23.15 -22.61
CA ILE A 187 32.33 -24.23 -21.66
C ILE A 187 32.99 -25.51 -22.16
N THR A 188 33.83 -26.11 -21.31
CA THR A 188 34.66 -27.27 -21.66
C THR A 188 34.24 -28.51 -20.89
N TYR A 189 34.33 -29.67 -21.53
CA TYR A 189 34.15 -30.97 -20.91
C TYR A 189 35.20 -31.96 -21.41
N PRO A 190 35.92 -32.66 -20.51
CA PRO A 190 36.83 -33.73 -20.89
C PRO A 190 36.05 -34.99 -21.32
N ILE A 191 36.41 -35.57 -22.47
CA ILE A 191 35.79 -36.81 -22.97
C ILE A 191 36.72 -37.98 -22.63
N TYR A 192 36.18 -39.03 -22.00
CA TYR A 192 36.91 -40.23 -21.60
C TYR A 192 36.49 -41.46 -22.41
N LEU A 193 37.46 -42.35 -22.67
CA LEU A 193 37.29 -43.63 -23.34
C LEU A 193 37.44 -44.76 -22.31
N HIS A 194 36.44 -45.62 -22.18
CA HIS A 194 36.43 -46.76 -21.26
C HIS A 194 36.94 -48.04 -21.98
N LYS A 195 37.65 -48.97 -21.29
CA LYS A 195 38.31 -50.13 -21.92
C LYS A 195 37.42 -51.37 -22.10
N GLY A 196 37.44 -51.98 -23.30
CA GLY A 196 36.68 -53.18 -23.70
C GLY A 196 37.22 -54.57 -23.30
N LYS A 197 36.70 -55.63 -23.96
CA LYS A 197 36.85 -57.12 -23.83
C LYS A 197 36.87 -57.72 -22.41
N ALA A 198 37.69 -57.20 -21.49
CA ALA A 198 37.67 -57.58 -20.09
C ALA A 198 36.34 -57.23 -19.42
N VAL A 199 35.73 -56.09 -19.78
CA VAL A 199 34.39 -55.71 -19.29
C VAL A 199 33.32 -56.65 -19.82
N ASN A 200 33.31 -56.96 -21.13
CA ASN A 200 32.34 -57.92 -21.71
C ASN A 200 32.52 -59.35 -21.16
N LEU A 201 33.77 -59.80 -20.94
CA LEU A 201 34.04 -61.10 -20.30
C LEU A 201 33.68 -61.05 -18.81
N MET A 202 33.89 -59.94 -18.10
CA MET A 202 33.52 -59.79 -16.69
C MET A 202 32.01 -59.67 -16.49
N GLU A 203 31.29 -59.07 -17.44
CA GLU A 203 29.83 -58.99 -17.43
C GLU A 203 29.20 -60.35 -17.76
N ASP A 204 29.72 -61.06 -18.79
CA ASP A 204 29.35 -62.45 -19.06
C ASP A 204 29.73 -63.36 -17.88
N PHE A 205 30.88 -63.14 -17.24
CA PHE A 205 31.31 -63.85 -16.05
C PHE A 205 30.34 -63.60 -14.90
N ASN A 206 30.09 -62.36 -14.49
CA ASN A 206 29.23 -62.02 -13.36
C ASN A 206 27.80 -62.52 -13.57
N ARG A 207 27.26 -62.40 -14.79
CA ARG A 207 25.93 -62.91 -15.15
C ARG A 207 25.87 -64.43 -15.15
N LEU A 208 26.78 -65.09 -15.87
CA LEU A 208 26.72 -66.54 -16.09
C LEU A 208 27.23 -67.33 -14.88
N TYR A 209 28.09 -66.75 -14.04
CA TYR A 209 28.57 -67.38 -12.81
C TYR A 209 27.45 -67.50 -11.77
N ALA A 210 26.69 -66.42 -11.57
CA ALA A 210 25.50 -66.43 -10.73
C ALA A 210 24.40 -67.34 -11.29
N GLU A 211 24.19 -67.32 -12.62
CA GLU A 211 23.24 -68.23 -13.28
C GLU A 211 23.67 -69.69 -13.16
N TYR A 212 24.97 -69.98 -13.32
CA TYR A 212 25.54 -71.32 -13.25
C TYR A 212 25.27 -71.97 -11.90
N HIS A 213 25.56 -71.30 -10.79
CA HIS A 213 25.38 -71.87 -9.46
C HIS A 213 23.91 -72.15 -9.12
N ASN A 214 22.98 -71.39 -9.70
CA ASN A 214 21.54 -71.54 -9.51
C ASN A 214 20.83 -72.48 -10.53
N ALA A 215 21.55 -72.96 -11.57
CA ALA A 215 20.96 -73.67 -12.70
C ALA A 215 20.91 -75.21 -12.56
N ASP A 216 20.04 -75.84 -13.36
CA ASP A 216 19.92 -77.31 -13.49
C ASP A 216 21.06 -77.93 -14.35
N LYS A 217 21.14 -79.26 -14.38
CA LYS A 217 22.24 -79.99 -15.08
C LYS A 217 22.34 -79.67 -16.57
N LYS A 218 21.20 -79.44 -17.23
CA LYS A 218 21.18 -79.18 -18.68
C LYS A 218 21.71 -77.79 -18.97
N ARG A 219 21.26 -76.80 -18.19
CA ARG A 219 21.69 -75.41 -18.32
C ARG A 219 23.14 -75.20 -17.90
N LYS A 220 23.61 -75.90 -16.86
CA LYS A 220 25.02 -75.91 -16.43
C LYS A 220 25.98 -76.31 -17.55
N ASN A 221 25.69 -77.39 -18.28
CA ASN A 221 26.51 -77.81 -19.42
C ASN A 221 26.47 -76.78 -20.57
N GLN A 222 25.30 -76.19 -20.85
CA GLN A 222 25.18 -75.15 -21.90
C GLN A 222 26.00 -73.90 -21.60
N ILE A 223 26.03 -73.46 -20.34
CA ILE A 223 26.83 -72.29 -19.92
C ILE A 223 28.32 -72.58 -20.13
N TYR A 224 28.78 -73.79 -19.78
CA TYR A 224 30.16 -74.20 -20.01
C TYR A 224 30.53 -74.26 -21.49
N ASP A 225 29.73 -74.95 -22.32
CA ASP A 225 29.98 -75.06 -23.76
C ASP A 225 30.00 -73.67 -24.43
N TYR A 226 29.13 -72.75 -24.00
CA TYR A 226 29.13 -71.37 -24.46
C TYR A 226 30.43 -70.64 -24.11
N LEU A 227 30.91 -70.75 -22.86
CA LEU A 227 32.14 -70.10 -22.42
C LEU A 227 33.38 -70.68 -23.10
N TRP A 228 33.45 -72.01 -23.22
CA TRP A 228 34.55 -72.69 -23.89
C TRP A 228 34.63 -72.35 -25.38
N ASN A 229 33.50 -72.40 -26.10
CA ASN A 229 33.48 -72.04 -27.52
C ASN A 229 33.83 -70.56 -27.77
N LYS A 230 33.53 -69.67 -26.81
CA LYS A 230 33.75 -68.23 -26.96
C LYS A 230 35.15 -67.78 -26.52
N TYR A 231 35.75 -68.44 -25.53
CA TYR A 231 36.99 -68.01 -24.90
C TYR A 231 38.09 -69.09 -24.84
N GLY A 232 37.86 -70.28 -25.42
CA GLY A 232 38.78 -71.42 -25.38
C GLY A 232 40.17 -71.12 -25.92
N ASP A 233 40.29 -70.25 -26.93
CA ASP A 233 41.58 -69.84 -27.51
C ASP A 233 42.50 -69.09 -26.52
N LEU A 234 41.96 -68.57 -25.42
CA LEU A 234 42.68 -67.82 -24.39
C LEU A 234 43.13 -68.69 -23.20
N LEU A 235 42.82 -69.99 -23.23
CA LEU A 235 43.05 -70.94 -22.14
C LEU A 235 44.12 -71.97 -22.54
N ASP A 236 44.93 -72.41 -21.57
CA ASP A 236 45.99 -73.39 -21.80
C ASP A 236 45.43 -74.81 -22.05
N LYS A 237 46.17 -75.66 -22.76
CA LYS A 237 45.73 -77.01 -23.18
C LYS A 237 45.45 -77.95 -22.00
N ASP A 238 45.97 -77.65 -20.82
CA ASP A 238 45.77 -78.41 -19.58
C ASP A 238 44.31 -78.40 -19.06
N PHE A 239 43.41 -77.66 -19.72
CA PHE A 239 42.02 -77.45 -19.31
C PHE A 239 40.98 -78.10 -20.24
N ASP A 240 41.42 -78.95 -21.17
CA ASP A 240 40.51 -79.71 -22.03
C ASP A 240 39.71 -80.75 -21.20
N PRO A 241 38.36 -80.69 -21.19
CA PRO A 241 37.52 -81.65 -20.49
C PRO A 241 37.69 -83.10 -20.97
N ALA A 242 38.32 -83.33 -22.13
CA ALA A 242 38.65 -84.65 -22.62
C ALA A 242 39.83 -85.32 -21.88
N GLU A 243 40.70 -84.55 -21.21
CA GLU A 243 41.94 -85.08 -20.60
C GLU A 243 41.88 -85.26 -19.07
N TYR A 244 40.84 -84.79 -18.39
CA TYR A 244 40.77 -84.85 -16.92
C TYR A 244 40.35 -86.22 -16.38
N LYS A 245 41.24 -86.87 -15.60
CA LYS A 245 40.95 -88.14 -14.90
C LYS A 245 40.15 -87.89 -13.61
N GLN A 246 39.06 -88.63 -13.44
CA GLN A 246 38.23 -88.65 -12.22
C GLN A 246 39.04 -88.98 -10.95
N GLU A 247 38.90 -88.14 -9.91
CA GLU A 247 39.30 -88.50 -8.55
C GLU A 247 38.28 -89.47 -7.93
N LYS A 248 38.77 -90.62 -7.44
CA LYS A 248 37.93 -91.68 -6.86
C LYS A 248 37.23 -91.17 -5.58
N GLY A 249 35.89 -91.33 -5.52
CA GLY A 249 35.08 -91.08 -4.32
C GLY A 249 34.26 -89.79 -4.33
N ILE A 250 34.47 -88.90 -5.29
CA ILE A 250 33.70 -87.65 -5.42
C ILE A 250 32.51 -87.87 -6.38
N PRO A 251 31.27 -87.46 -6.03
CA PRO A 251 30.13 -87.57 -6.94
C PRO A 251 30.38 -86.80 -8.24
N HIS A 252 30.07 -87.42 -9.39
CA HIS A 252 30.29 -86.83 -10.72
C HIS A 252 29.68 -85.42 -10.92
N LYS A 253 28.60 -85.09 -10.20
CA LYS A 253 27.99 -83.74 -10.23
C LYS A 253 28.88 -82.68 -9.58
N VAL A 254 29.64 -83.07 -8.55
CA VAL A 254 30.57 -82.20 -7.82
C VAL A 254 31.80 -81.96 -8.69
N SER A 255 32.41 -83.01 -9.26
CA SER A 255 33.57 -82.87 -10.17
C SER A 255 33.33 -81.84 -11.30
N ARG A 256 32.20 -81.95 -12.04
CA ARG A 256 31.89 -80.98 -13.11
C ARG A 256 31.59 -79.57 -12.61
N ALA A 257 31.04 -79.43 -11.40
CA ALA A 257 30.82 -78.12 -10.81
C ALA A 257 32.14 -77.41 -10.49
N TYR A 258 33.14 -78.19 -10.08
CA TYR A 258 34.50 -77.74 -9.85
C TYR A 258 35.24 -77.36 -11.12
N ASP A 259 35.03 -78.09 -12.21
CA ASP A 259 35.67 -77.82 -13.50
C ASP A 259 35.24 -76.46 -14.07
N ILE A 260 33.99 -76.06 -13.81
CA ILE A 260 33.44 -74.77 -14.25
C ILE A 260 33.94 -73.60 -13.40
N ASP A 261 34.00 -73.73 -12.07
CA ASP A 261 34.62 -72.71 -11.21
C ASP A 261 36.08 -72.46 -11.60
N PHE A 262 36.80 -73.52 -11.99
CA PHE A 262 38.19 -73.44 -12.42
C PHE A 262 38.34 -72.87 -13.84
N LEU A 263 37.42 -73.17 -14.76
CA LEU A 263 37.34 -72.53 -16.07
C LEU A 263 37.12 -71.01 -15.92
N PHE A 264 36.10 -70.63 -15.16
CA PHE A 264 35.78 -69.23 -14.87
C PHE A 264 37.00 -68.52 -14.28
N LEU A 265 37.68 -69.15 -13.33
CA LEU A 265 38.82 -68.54 -12.68
C LEU A 265 40.09 -68.52 -13.53
N SER A 266 40.34 -69.50 -14.40
CA SER A 266 41.43 -69.42 -15.38
C SER A 266 41.19 -68.30 -16.38
N LEU A 267 39.94 -68.12 -16.83
CA LEU A 267 39.55 -66.95 -17.61
C LEU A 267 39.84 -65.64 -16.84
N PHE A 268 39.51 -65.61 -15.56
CA PHE A 268 39.79 -64.47 -14.68
C PHE A 268 41.30 -64.25 -14.43
N ASN A 269 42.10 -65.29 -14.23
CA ASN A 269 43.54 -65.20 -14.02
C ASN A 269 44.26 -64.76 -15.31
N THR A 270 43.86 -65.28 -16.47
CA THR A 270 44.33 -64.80 -17.77
C THR A 270 44.01 -63.31 -17.91
N LEU A 271 42.79 -62.89 -17.58
CA LEU A 271 42.42 -61.46 -17.55
C LEU A 271 43.32 -60.63 -16.61
N MET A 272 43.65 -61.16 -15.44
CA MET A 272 44.50 -60.47 -14.47
C MET A 272 45.98 -60.44 -14.86
N ALA A 273 46.48 -61.45 -15.57
CA ALA A 273 47.86 -61.49 -16.08
C ALA A 273 48.11 -60.43 -17.17
N TYR A 274 47.08 -60.06 -17.95
CA TYR A 274 47.16 -58.96 -18.92
C TYR A 274 47.16 -57.55 -18.27
N ARG A 275 47.05 -57.44 -16.94
CA ARG A 275 47.06 -56.15 -16.22
C ARG A 275 48.48 -55.66 -15.95
N ASN A 276 48.95 -54.70 -16.73
CA ASN A 276 50.17 -53.93 -16.44
C ASN A 276 49.91 -52.81 -15.39
N LYS A 277 49.68 -53.13 -14.11
CA LYS A 277 49.69 -52.15 -13.00
C LYS A 277 50.40 -52.69 -11.73
N PRO A 278 51.01 -51.82 -10.90
CA PRO A 278 51.71 -52.23 -9.70
C PRO A 278 50.76 -52.78 -8.64
N ILE A 279 51.05 -53.97 -8.14
CA ILE A 279 50.33 -54.63 -7.04
C ILE A 279 50.86 -54.06 -5.71
N TYR A 280 49.99 -53.52 -4.85
CA TYR A 280 50.41 -53.05 -3.53
C TYR A 280 50.94 -54.23 -2.68
N PRO A 281 52.05 -54.06 -1.93
CA PRO A 281 52.66 -55.16 -1.17
C PRO A 281 51.69 -55.85 -0.20
N LYS A 282 50.78 -55.09 0.42
CA LYS A 282 49.78 -55.60 1.37
C LYS A 282 48.65 -56.40 0.72
N GLU A 283 48.46 -56.24 -0.59
CA GLU A 283 47.39 -56.89 -1.36
C GLU A 283 47.91 -58.05 -2.21
N ARG A 284 49.23 -58.28 -2.26
CA ARG A 284 49.86 -59.31 -3.10
C ARG A 284 49.30 -60.72 -2.87
N TRP A 285 48.81 -60.99 -1.67
CA TRP A 285 48.18 -62.27 -1.33
C TRP A 285 46.82 -62.48 -2.03
N LEU A 286 46.04 -61.41 -2.29
CA LEU A 286 44.75 -61.47 -3.00
C LEU A 286 44.92 -61.89 -4.46
N TRP A 287 46.05 -61.56 -5.06
CA TRP A 287 46.37 -61.82 -6.46
C TRP A 287 47.25 -63.07 -6.65
N SER A 288 47.36 -63.92 -5.62
CA SER A 288 48.16 -65.16 -5.68
C SER A 288 47.26 -66.39 -5.84
N ASP A 289 47.63 -67.34 -6.68
CA ASP A 289 46.82 -68.56 -6.89
C ASP A 289 46.73 -69.45 -5.62
N ARG A 290 47.57 -69.17 -4.61
CA ARG A 290 47.73 -69.97 -3.40
C ARG A 290 46.50 -69.96 -2.49
N TRP A 291 45.80 -68.83 -2.36
CA TRP A 291 44.58 -68.76 -1.53
C TRP A 291 43.45 -69.59 -2.13
N LEU A 292 43.42 -69.67 -3.46
CA LEU A 292 42.44 -70.47 -4.18
C LEU A 292 42.67 -71.96 -3.97
N PHE A 293 43.89 -72.47 -4.19
CA PHE A 293 44.19 -73.88 -3.95
C PHE A 293 43.82 -74.30 -2.52
N THR A 294 44.05 -73.40 -1.56
CA THR A 294 43.67 -73.60 -0.16
C THR A 294 42.14 -73.69 0.03
N LEU A 295 41.36 -72.83 -0.62
CA LEU A 295 39.89 -72.89 -0.56
C LEU A 295 39.33 -74.09 -1.34
N LYS A 296 39.97 -74.51 -2.43
CA LYS A 296 39.64 -75.71 -3.22
C LYS A 296 39.79 -76.98 -2.39
N GLU A 297 40.91 -77.15 -1.70
CA GLU A 297 41.12 -78.29 -0.79
C GLU A 297 40.08 -78.29 0.35
N LYS A 298 39.78 -77.13 0.93
CA LYS A 298 38.75 -77.01 1.96
C LYS A 298 37.34 -77.36 1.45
N LYS A 299 36.99 -76.94 0.24
CA LYS A 299 35.71 -77.29 -0.42
C LYS A 299 35.65 -78.80 -0.67
N ASN A 300 36.72 -79.42 -1.18
CA ASN A 300 36.81 -80.88 -1.42
C ASN A 300 36.64 -81.67 -0.14
N LYS A 301 37.36 -81.28 0.91
CA LYS A 301 37.24 -81.88 2.24
C LYS A 301 35.82 -81.71 2.79
N ALA A 302 35.19 -80.55 2.59
CA ALA A 302 33.82 -80.30 3.04
C ALA A 302 32.79 -81.21 2.36
N TYR A 303 32.98 -81.55 1.07
CA TYR A 303 32.11 -82.48 0.35
C TYR A 303 32.36 -83.96 0.71
N LEU A 304 33.60 -84.34 1.03
CA LEU A 304 33.98 -85.72 1.34
C LEU A 304 33.75 -86.09 2.80
N GLU A 305 34.00 -85.16 3.73
CA GLU A 305 34.10 -85.45 5.17
C GLU A 305 33.16 -84.61 6.07
N ASP A 306 32.65 -83.45 5.63
CA ASP A 306 31.75 -82.58 6.42
C ASP A 306 30.30 -82.56 5.88
N THR A 307 29.77 -81.40 5.46
CA THR A 307 28.39 -81.21 4.97
C THR A 307 28.32 -80.36 3.69
N PRO A 308 27.36 -80.64 2.78
CA PRO A 308 27.19 -79.85 1.55
C PRO A 308 26.95 -78.35 1.75
N GLN A 309 26.36 -77.93 2.88
CA GLN A 309 26.13 -76.52 3.20
C GLN A 309 27.44 -75.74 3.38
N LYS A 310 28.42 -76.34 4.06
CA LYS A 310 29.75 -75.73 4.27
C LYS A 310 30.48 -75.51 2.96
N ALA A 311 30.26 -76.39 1.98
CA ALA A 311 30.84 -76.25 0.66
C ALA A 311 30.19 -75.13 -0.19
N ASN A 312 28.92 -74.82 0.05
CA ASN A 312 28.23 -73.68 -0.55
C ASN A 312 28.67 -72.35 0.08
N GLU A 313 28.89 -72.29 1.39
CA GLU A 313 29.44 -71.08 2.05
C GLU A 313 30.83 -70.71 1.51
N ILE A 314 31.67 -71.72 1.26
CA ILE A 314 32.98 -71.51 0.62
C ILE A 314 32.81 -70.98 -0.82
N ASN A 315 31.75 -71.40 -1.51
CA ASN A 315 31.44 -70.92 -2.86
C ASN A 315 31.06 -69.43 -2.85
N ASP A 316 30.18 -69.02 -1.95
CA ASP A 316 29.77 -67.61 -1.81
C ASP A 316 30.95 -66.69 -1.45
N LEU A 317 31.90 -67.20 -0.65
CA LEU A 317 33.13 -66.47 -0.33
C LEU A 317 34.03 -66.27 -1.55
N ILE A 318 34.09 -67.25 -2.46
CA ILE A 318 34.82 -67.12 -3.73
C ILE A 318 34.12 -66.08 -4.62
N VAL A 319 32.79 -66.16 -4.76
CA VAL A 319 31.98 -65.21 -5.55
C VAL A 319 32.21 -63.77 -5.08
N SER A 320 32.00 -63.52 -3.79
CA SER A 320 32.12 -62.18 -3.20
C SER A 320 33.51 -61.58 -3.40
N ARG A 321 34.56 -62.40 -3.27
CA ARG A 321 35.94 -61.96 -3.47
C ARG A 321 36.25 -61.62 -4.93
N ILE A 322 35.70 -62.37 -5.88
CA ILE A 322 35.87 -62.08 -7.31
C ILE A 322 35.14 -60.78 -7.68
N THR A 323 33.95 -60.54 -7.13
CA THR A 323 33.20 -59.29 -7.34
C THR A 323 33.98 -58.07 -6.85
N GLU A 324 34.55 -58.11 -5.63
CA GLU A 324 35.38 -57.01 -5.09
C GLU A 324 36.62 -56.72 -5.95
N MET A 325 37.21 -57.76 -6.56
CA MET A 325 38.33 -57.60 -7.48
C MET A 325 37.90 -56.96 -8.83
N SER A 326 36.65 -57.13 -9.25
CA SER A 326 36.11 -56.63 -10.52
C SER A 326 35.76 -55.14 -10.50
N GLU A 327 35.16 -54.63 -9.42
CA GLU A 327 34.75 -53.23 -9.27
C GLU A 327 35.96 -52.26 -9.30
N ARG A 328 37.16 -52.74 -8.99
CA ARG A 328 38.40 -51.95 -9.03
C ARG A 328 39.06 -51.86 -10.41
N VAL A 329 38.47 -52.43 -11.47
CA VAL A 329 39.08 -52.58 -12.82
C VAL A 329 38.44 -51.68 -13.90
N GLU A 330 37.91 -50.51 -13.55
CA GLU A 330 37.61 -49.49 -14.57
C GLU A 330 38.90 -48.77 -15.01
N SER A 331 39.29 -48.87 -16.29
CA SER A 331 40.34 -48.01 -16.86
C SER A 331 39.74 -47.02 -17.86
N THR A 332 39.80 -45.73 -17.51
CA THR A 332 39.46 -44.59 -18.35
C THR A 332 40.71 -44.03 -19.03
N ARG A 333 40.62 -43.68 -20.33
CA ARG A 333 41.64 -42.92 -21.08
C ARG A 333 41.02 -41.60 -21.54
N LYS A 334 41.60 -40.46 -21.14
CA LYS A 334 41.16 -39.14 -21.63
C LYS A 334 41.43 -39.03 -23.14
N LEU A 335 40.40 -38.85 -23.94
CA LEU A 335 40.51 -38.75 -25.41
C LEU A 335 40.79 -37.32 -25.86
N GLY A 336 40.32 -36.34 -25.09
CA GLY A 336 40.49 -34.93 -25.40
C GLY A 336 39.43 -34.05 -24.74
N ILE A 337 39.22 -32.85 -25.28
CA ILE A 337 38.30 -31.86 -24.70
C ILE A 337 37.36 -31.34 -25.76
N LEU A 338 36.07 -31.34 -25.43
CA LEU A 338 35.03 -30.64 -26.16
C LEU A 338 34.82 -29.27 -25.53
N ALA A 339 34.94 -28.21 -26.33
CA ALA A 339 34.71 -26.84 -25.92
C ALA A 339 33.62 -26.21 -26.80
N VAL A 340 32.55 -25.74 -26.17
CA VAL A 340 31.48 -24.98 -26.84
C VAL A 340 31.67 -23.50 -26.49
N VAL A 341 31.81 -22.65 -27.51
CA VAL A 341 32.12 -21.22 -27.35
C VAL A 341 30.94 -20.37 -27.79
N PHE A 342 30.46 -19.51 -26.88
CA PHE A 342 29.30 -18.66 -27.06
C PHE A 342 29.68 -17.19 -27.22
N ASN A 343 28.89 -16.45 -28.00
CA ASN A 343 28.98 -14.98 -28.02
C ASN A 343 28.14 -14.41 -26.86
N VAL A 344 28.78 -13.65 -25.97
CA VAL A 344 28.09 -13.00 -24.84
C VAL A 344 27.37 -11.73 -25.30
N ASP A 345 27.80 -11.10 -26.39
CA ASP A 345 27.30 -9.82 -26.87
C ASP A 345 26.07 -9.90 -27.80
N THR A 346 25.74 -11.07 -28.36
CA THR A 346 24.55 -11.25 -29.23
C THR A 346 23.24 -10.89 -28.54
N PHE A 347 23.15 -11.05 -27.21
CA PHE A 347 21.97 -10.68 -26.43
C PHE A 347 22.01 -9.26 -25.84
N LYS A 348 23.17 -8.60 -25.81
CA LYS A 348 23.23 -7.19 -25.37
C LYS A 348 22.37 -6.29 -26.25
N LYS A 349 22.25 -6.59 -27.55
CA LYS A 349 21.39 -5.84 -28.48
C LYS A 349 19.90 -6.07 -28.22
N VAL A 350 19.49 -7.32 -27.99
CA VAL A 350 18.07 -7.66 -27.69
C VAL A 350 17.67 -7.11 -26.32
N SER A 351 18.54 -7.27 -25.32
CA SER A 351 18.34 -6.72 -23.97
C SER A 351 18.27 -5.19 -23.98
N ALA A 352 19.15 -4.50 -24.72
CA ALA A 352 19.11 -3.04 -24.87
C ALA A 352 17.79 -2.54 -25.52
N ARG A 353 17.29 -3.29 -26.51
CA ARG A 353 16.00 -3.00 -27.15
C ARG A 353 14.84 -3.15 -26.16
N ASN A 354 14.81 -4.24 -25.39
CA ASN A 354 13.79 -4.48 -24.36
C ASN A 354 13.83 -3.42 -23.25
N ILE A 355 15.03 -3.04 -22.78
CA ILE A 355 15.22 -1.95 -21.80
C ILE A 355 14.64 -0.64 -22.35
N THR A 356 14.84 -0.34 -23.63
CA THR A 356 14.32 0.89 -24.25
C THR A 356 12.78 0.87 -24.33
N TYR A 357 12.16 -0.27 -24.64
CA TYR A 357 10.69 -0.41 -24.58
C TYR A 357 10.14 -0.21 -23.17
N ILE A 358 10.79 -0.80 -22.16
CA ILE A 358 10.40 -0.65 -20.76
C ILE A 358 10.50 0.82 -20.32
N ILE A 359 11.59 1.51 -20.66
CA ILE A 359 11.75 2.95 -20.36
C ILE A 359 10.64 3.76 -21.00
N ARG A 360 10.27 3.48 -22.27
CA ARG A 360 9.15 4.18 -22.94
C ARG A 360 7.82 3.94 -22.22
N ILE A 361 7.52 2.70 -21.84
CA ILE A 361 6.29 2.37 -21.10
C ILE A 361 6.27 3.07 -19.73
N ALA A 362 7.39 3.07 -19.01
CA ALA A 362 7.52 3.78 -17.73
C ALA A 362 7.29 5.29 -17.89
N LEU A 363 7.82 5.89 -18.96
CA LEU A 363 7.65 7.32 -19.26
C LEU A 363 6.18 7.65 -19.61
N ILE A 364 5.50 6.77 -20.36
CA ILE A 364 4.06 6.90 -20.66
C ILE A 364 3.25 6.79 -19.37
N MET A 365 3.48 5.77 -18.54
CA MET A 365 2.80 5.62 -17.26
C MET A 365 3.03 6.82 -16.34
N MET A 366 4.22 7.41 -16.37
CA MET A 366 4.53 8.62 -15.62
C MET A 366 3.68 9.81 -16.08
N ILE A 367 3.55 10.02 -17.39
CA ILE A 367 2.71 11.08 -17.95
C ILE A 367 1.24 10.85 -17.60
N VAL A 368 0.72 9.63 -17.78
CA VAL A 368 -0.68 9.28 -17.49
C VAL A 368 -1.00 9.49 -16.00
N SER A 369 -0.12 9.03 -15.11
CA SER A 369 -0.25 9.24 -13.66
C SER A 369 -0.24 10.73 -13.31
N GLY A 370 0.66 11.52 -13.91
CA GLY A 370 0.70 12.97 -13.73
C GLY A 370 -0.59 13.67 -14.17
N VAL A 371 -1.15 13.29 -15.32
CA VAL A 371 -2.42 13.85 -15.82
C VAL A 371 -3.59 13.46 -14.91
N ALA A 372 -3.71 12.19 -14.53
CA ALA A 372 -4.76 11.73 -13.62
C ALA A 372 -4.72 12.47 -12.28
N LEU A 373 -3.52 12.70 -11.73
CA LEU A 373 -3.34 13.47 -10.51
C LEU A 373 -3.78 14.93 -10.66
N LEU A 374 -3.42 15.60 -11.75
CA LEU A 374 -3.84 16.97 -12.02
C LEU A 374 -5.37 17.10 -12.07
N ILE A 375 -6.06 16.10 -12.62
CA ILE A 375 -7.52 16.03 -12.65
C ILE A 375 -8.07 15.94 -11.22
N VAL A 376 -7.56 15.02 -10.39
CA VAL A 376 -8.00 14.83 -8.99
C VAL A 376 -7.76 16.10 -8.16
N LEU A 377 -6.57 16.71 -8.26
CA LEU A 377 -6.26 17.95 -7.55
C LEU A 377 -7.17 19.11 -7.97
N ASN A 378 -7.44 19.26 -9.26
CA ASN A 378 -8.35 20.29 -9.74
C ASN A 378 -9.79 20.05 -9.26
N TYR A 379 -10.25 18.80 -9.24
CA TYR A 379 -11.57 18.43 -8.72
C TYR A 379 -11.72 18.82 -7.25
N ASN A 380 -10.78 18.41 -6.39
CA ASN A 380 -10.81 18.69 -4.96
C ASN A 380 -10.76 20.19 -4.66
N ILE A 381 -9.84 20.93 -5.30
CA ILE A 381 -9.69 22.37 -5.07
C ILE A 381 -10.93 23.14 -5.53
N LYS A 382 -11.61 22.70 -6.59
CA LYS A 382 -12.86 23.32 -7.03
C LYS A 382 -13.96 23.19 -5.98
N ASN A 383 -14.08 22.02 -5.33
CA ASN A 383 -15.06 21.81 -4.27
C ASN A 383 -14.73 22.62 -3.01
N ILE A 384 -13.45 22.69 -2.62
CA ILE A 384 -13.04 23.51 -1.47
C ILE A 384 -13.30 25.00 -1.74
N LYS A 385 -13.06 25.51 -2.96
CA LYS A 385 -13.42 26.89 -3.33
C LYS A 385 -14.92 27.19 -3.30
N LYS A 386 -15.78 26.19 -3.49
CA LYS A 386 -17.23 26.37 -3.28
C LYS A 386 -17.54 26.56 -1.80
N LEU A 387 -16.96 25.73 -0.92
CA LEU A 387 -17.08 25.87 0.53
C LEU A 387 -16.61 27.24 1.02
N GLU A 388 -15.47 27.70 0.52
CA GLU A 388 -14.94 29.01 0.86
C GLU A 388 -15.90 30.15 0.49
N ARG A 389 -16.38 30.18 -0.76
CA ARG A 389 -17.30 31.23 -1.22
C ARG A 389 -18.61 31.24 -0.42
N TRP A 390 -19.13 30.06 -0.13
CA TRP A 390 -20.30 29.91 0.72
C TRP A 390 -20.05 30.42 2.14
N ALA A 391 -18.93 30.03 2.76
CA ALA A 391 -18.57 30.49 4.11
C ALA A 391 -18.42 32.02 4.16
N ILE A 392 -17.85 32.64 3.13
CA ILE A 392 -17.78 34.10 3.01
C ILE A 392 -19.17 34.72 2.90
N SER A 393 -20.08 34.13 2.10
CA SER A 393 -21.47 34.61 1.96
C SER A 393 -22.21 34.58 3.31
N VAL A 394 -22.12 33.46 4.02
CA VAL A 394 -22.66 33.30 5.38
C VAL A 394 -22.06 34.34 6.34
N SER A 395 -20.75 34.58 6.29
CA SER A 395 -20.11 35.55 7.20
C SER A 395 -20.59 36.99 6.97
N LYS A 396 -21.13 37.30 5.79
CA LYS A 396 -21.77 38.59 5.47
C LYS A 396 -23.24 38.66 5.89
N GLY A 397 -23.78 37.64 6.55
CA GLY A 397 -25.16 37.59 7.03
C GLY A 397 -26.15 36.88 6.10
N ASN A 398 -25.70 36.32 4.98
CA ASN A 398 -26.59 35.57 4.08
C ASN A 398 -26.79 34.12 4.55
N LEU A 399 -27.78 33.91 5.42
CA LEU A 399 -28.11 32.60 5.98
C LEU A 399 -29.05 31.75 5.09
N ASN A 400 -29.46 32.25 3.93
CA ASN A 400 -30.39 31.54 3.03
C ASN A 400 -29.66 30.70 1.98
N GLU A 401 -28.37 30.95 1.76
CA GLU A 401 -27.59 30.25 0.76
C GLU A 401 -27.16 28.87 1.27
N LYS A 402 -27.55 27.81 0.55
CA LYS A 402 -27.11 26.44 0.81
C LYS A 402 -25.98 26.06 -0.15
N ILE A 403 -25.02 25.29 0.35
CA ILE A 403 -23.96 24.75 -0.49
C ILE A 403 -24.35 23.37 -1.03
N HIS A 404 -24.18 23.15 -2.33
CA HIS A 404 -24.32 21.83 -2.93
C HIS A 404 -22.98 21.34 -3.50
N ILE A 405 -22.50 20.23 -2.95
CA ILE A 405 -21.27 19.57 -3.37
C ILE A 405 -21.63 18.16 -3.84
N ALA A 406 -21.63 17.96 -5.16
CA ALA A 406 -21.83 16.65 -5.78
C ALA A 406 -20.56 15.80 -5.67
N ALA A 407 -20.16 15.48 -4.43
CA ALA A 407 -19.07 14.58 -4.11
C ALA A 407 -19.54 13.59 -3.07
N ASN A 408 -19.25 12.29 -3.25
CA ASN A 408 -19.62 11.23 -2.31
C ASN A 408 -18.48 10.92 -1.33
N ASP A 409 -17.74 11.95 -0.94
CA ASP A 409 -16.55 11.88 -0.09
C ASP A 409 -16.72 12.73 1.18
N GLU A 410 -15.64 12.90 1.94
CA GLU A 410 -15.63 13.72 3.15
C GLU A 410 -15.97 15.20 2.88
N ILE A 411 -15.69 15.71 1.68
CA ILE A 411 -16.00 17.09 1.29
C ILE A 411 -17.51 17.24 1.07
N GLY A 412 -18.14 16.28 0.40
CA GLY A 412 -19.60 16.22 0.27
C GLY A 412 -20.31 16.22 1.62
N ARG A 413 -19.91 15.30 2.51
CA ARG A 413 -20.44 15.21 3.87
C ARG A 413 -20.25 16.50 4.67
N LEU A 414 -19.11 17.20 4.51
CA LEU A 414 -18.88 18.48 5.15
C LEU A 414 -19.85 19.56 4.63
N GLY A 415 -20.18 19.55 3.34
CA GLY A 415 -21.22 20.41 2.76
C GLY A 415 -22.59 20.20 3.42
N ASP A 416 -23.00 18.94 3.59
CA ASP A 416 -24.29 18.61 4.22
C ASP A 416 -24.37 19.04 5.69
N ILE A 417 -23.32 18.75 6.47
CA ILE A 417 -23.21 19.19 7.87
C ILE A 417 -23.23 20.72 7.94
N SER A 418 -22.58 21.40 7.01
CA SER A 418 -22.54 22.86 6.94
C SER A 418 -23.93 23.46 6.68
N ASN A 419 -24.70 22.86 5.77
CA ASN A 419 -26.10 23.27 5.53
C ASN A 419 -26.95 23.08 6.78
N TYR A 420 -26.84 21.92 7.45
CA TYR A 420 -27.57 21.67 8.70
C TYR A 420 -27.22 22.70 9.78
N MET A 421 -25.94 23.05 9.94
CA MET A 421 -25.53 24.09 10.89
C MET A 421 -26.13 25.46 10.59
N ILE A 422 -26.25 25.85 9.32
CA ILE A 422 -26.86 27.13 8.95
C ILE A 422 -28.36 27.14 9.20
N ASP A 423 -29.05 26.04 8.92
CA ASP A 423 -30.47 25.92 9.26
C ASP A 423 -30.69 26.11 10.77
N GLU A 424 -29.84 25.50 11.62
CA GLU A 424 -29.87 25.69 13.08
C GLU A 424 -29.53 27.12 13.52
N ILE A 425 -28.55 27.77 12.88
CA ILE A 425 -28.20 29.17 13.15
C ILE A 425 -29.35 30.09 12.76
N LYS A 426 -30.04 29.82 11.65
CA LYS A 426 -31.19 30.59 11.19
C LYS A 426 -32.34 30.55 12.20
N VAL A 427 -32.63 29.38 12.78
CA VAL A 427 -33.61 29.26 13.87
C VAL A 427 -33.22 30.16 15.05
N LYS A 428 -31.97 30.11 15.50
CA LYS A 428 -31.48 30.95 16.60
C LYS A 428 -31.53 32.45 16.28
N TYR A 429 -31.20 32.83 15.06
CA TYR A 429 -31.30 34.22 14.60
C TYR A 429 -32.74 34.74 14.66
N HIS A 430 -33.72 33.92 14.27
CA HIS A 430 -35.13 34.28 14.41
C HIS A 430 -35.57 34.34 15.87
N LEU A 431 -35.04 33.48 16.75
CA LEU A 431 -35.31 33.54 18.19
C LEU A 431 -34.81 34.85 18.82
N GLU A 432 -33.79 35.51 18.27
CA GLU A 432 -33.33 36.82 18.77
C GLU A 432 -34.42 37.89 18.74
N LYS A 433 -35.41 37.79 17.83
CA LYS A 433 -36.51 38.76 17.72
C LYS A 433 -37.47 38.70 18.91
N PHE A 434 -37.48 37.61 19.66
CA PHE A 434 -38.37 37.38 20.79
C PHE A 434 -37.70 37.71 22.14
N VAL A 435 -36.50 38.28 22.12
CA VAL A 435 -35.69 38.52 23.32
C VAL A 435 -35.31 40.00 23.39
N SER A 436 -35.48 40.63 24.57
CA SER A 436 -35.16 42.05 24.77
C SER A 436 -33.66 42.36 24.61
N ARG A 437 -33.32 43.62 24.31
CA ARG A 437 -31.91 44.03 24.12
C ARG A 437 -31.11 43.88 25.41
N SER A 438 -31.69 44.21 26.56
CA SER A 438 -31.08 44.00 27.87
C SER A 438 -30.76 42.54 28.15
N THR A 439 -31.65 41.61 27.80
CA THR A 439 -31.37 40.16 27.90
C THR A 439 -30.17 39.79 27.04
N LYS A 440 -30.14 40.24 25.78
CA LYS A 440 -29.03 39.97 24.84
C LYS A 440 -27.70 40.52 25.36
N SER A 441 -27.68 41.79 25.80
CA SER A 441 -26.49 42.41 26.37
C SER A 441 -26.01 41.74 27.67
N MET A 442 -26.91 41.21 28.50
CA MET A 442 -26.53 40.44 29.69
C MET A 442 -25.83 39.13 29.31
N ILE A 443 -26.37 38.40 28.33
CA ILE A 443 -25.79 37.15 27.83
C ILE A 443 -24.42 37.42 27.17
N GLU A 444 -24.31 38.49 26.39
CA GLU A 444 -23.06 38.88 25.71
C GLU A 444 -21.99 39.38 26.71
N GLY A 445 -22.38 40.15 27.73
CA GLY A 445 -21.49 40.72 28.75
C GLY A 445 -20.91 39.69 29.73
N LYS A 446 -21.54 38.51 29.89
CA LYS A 446 -21.06 37.42 30.77
C LYS A 446 -20.08 36.43 30.11
N LYS A 447 -19.61 36.70 28.89
CA LYS A 447 -18.62 35.84 28.21
C LYS A 447 -17.24 35.78 28.88
N SER A 448 -17.02 36.44 30.02
CA SER A 448 -15.80 36.29 30.82
C SER A 448 -16.06 35.41 32.04
N THR A 449 -15.35 34.28 32.08
CA THR A 449 -14.87 33.52 33.25
C THR A 449 -15.56 32.26 33.79
N THR A 450 -16.79 31.87 33.43
CA THR A 450 -17.32 30.56 33.87
C THR A 450 -18.34 29.95 32.90
N ASP A 451 -18.14 28.69 32.47
CA ASP A 451 -18.98 27.93 31.51
C ASP A 451 -20.39 27.56 32.06
N GLN A 452 -20.76 28.07 33.24
CA GLN A 452 -22.13 28.03 33.74
C GLN A 452 -22.76 29.41 33.52
N LEU A 453 -23.83 29.45 32.75
CA LEU A 453 -24.71 30.60 32.61
C LEU A 453 -25.33 30.85 34.00
N ASP A 454 -24.64 31.62 34.84
CA ASP A 454 -25.14 32.00 36.15
C ASP A 454 -26.29 33.00 35.93
N LEU A 455 -27.49 32.47 35.78
CA LEU A 455 -28.71 33.22 35.45
C LEU A 455 -29.19 34.09 36.62
N GLY A 456 -28.51 34.06 37.78
CA GLY A 456 -28.92 34.74 39.01
C GLY A 456 -28.44 36.18 39.20
N VAL A 457 -28.16 36.96 38.14
CA VAL A 457 -27.82 38.39 38.35
C VAL A 457 -29.10 39.20 38.49
N THR A 458 -29.60 39.24 39.73
CA THR A 458 -30.51 40.28 40.21
C THR A 458 -29.67 41.52 40.55
N GLY A 459 -29.84 42.61 39.82
CA GLY A 459 -29.18 43.88 40.10
C GLY A 459 -30.19 44.96 40.41
N ARG A 460 -30.02 45.65 41.54
CA ARG A 460 -30.78 46.88 41.82
C ARG A 460 -30.32 47.95 40.84
N LYS A 461 -31.25 48.54 40.10
CA LYS A 461 -31.01 49.63 39.15
C LYS A 461 -32.06 50.71 39.34
N THR A 462 -31.68 51.96 39.11
CA THR A 462 -32.63 53.07 39.00
C THR A 462 -32.95 53.27 37.52
N LEU A 463 -34.22 53.12 37.16
CA LEU A 463 -34.71 53.17 35.79
C LEU A 463 -35.92 54.10 35.70
N ALA A 464 -36.00 54.86 34.60
CA ALA A 464 -37.18 55.63 34.25
C ALA A 464 -38.06 54.81 33.31
N PHE A 465 -39.26 54.45 33.75
CA PHE A 465 -40.23 53.67 32.99
C PHE A 465 -41.20 54.57 32.23
N ILE A 466 -41.52 54.18 31.01
CA ILE A 466 -42.63 54.68 30.22
C ILE A 466 -43.63 53.53 30.00
N PHE A 467 -44.89 53.81 30.29
CA PHE A 467 -46.01 52.99 29.89
C PHE A 467 -46.85 53.79 28.90
N SER A 468 -47.19 53.20 27.76
CA SER A 468 -48.03 53.82 26.74
C SER A 468 -49.13 52.85 26.33
N ASP A 469 -50.37 53.31 26.34
CA ASP A 469 -51.56 52.47 26.15
C ASP A 469 -52.52 53.10 25.14
N VAL A 470 -53.08 52.30 24.23
CA VAL A 470 -53.89 52.79 23.11
C VAL A 470 -55.34 52.96 23.55
N ARG A 471 -55.86 54.19 23.47
CA ARG A 471 -57.20 54.50 23.99
C ARG A 471 -58.30 54.01 23.06
N GLY A 472 -59.21 53.21 23.63
CA GLY A 472 -60.35 52.65 22.91
C GLY A 472 -60.03 51.38 22.12
N PHE A 473 -58.82 50.81 22.26
CA PHE A 473 -58.41 49.64 21.50
C PHE A 473 -59.19 48.37 21.87
N THR A 474 -59.49 48.15 23.16
CA THR A 474 -60.33 47.02 23.60
C THR A 474 -61.70 47.02 22.92
N SER A 475 -62.36 48.18 22.87
CA SER A 475 -63.66 48.30 22.20
C SER A 475 -63.57 48.13 20.69
N PHE A 476 -62.41 48.42 20.10
CA PHE A 476 -62.13 48.17 18.68
C PHE A 476 -61.91 46.68 18.41
N SER A 477 -61.17 45.98 19.27
CA SER A 477 -60.89 44.55 19.09
C SER A 477 -62.13 43.68 19.24
N GLU A 478 -63.12 44.09 20.04
CA GLU A 478 -64.42 43.41 20.15
C GLU A 478 -65.29 43.51 18.88
N LYS A 479 -65.02 44.47 18.00
CA LYS A 479 -65.90 44.83 16.87
C LYS A 479 -65.31 44.56 15.49
N ASN A 480 -64.06 44.10 15.42
CA ASN A 480 -63.32 43.95 14.17
C ASN A 480 -62.68 42.56 14.09
N ASP A 481 -62.38 42.12 12.87
CA ASP A 481 -61.73 40.83 12.65
C ASP A 481 -60.31 40.80 13.26
N PRO A 482 -59.90 39.67 13.86
CA PRO A 482 -58.60 39.54 14.54
C PRO A 482 -57.41 39.95 13.68
N GLU A 483 -57.42 39.67 12.37
CA GLU A 483 -56.37 40.04 11.43
C GLU A 483 -56.21 41.56 11.33
N THR A 484 -57.32 42.29 11.20
CA THR A 484 -57.33 43.76 11.16
C THR A 484 -56.90 44.35 12.49
N VAL A 485 -57.33 43.74 13.60
CA VAL A 485 -56.91 44.14 14.95
C VAL A 485 -55.40 44.04 15.11
N VAL A 486 -54.80 42.92 14.68
CA VAL A 486 -53.34 42.70 14.75
C VAL A 486 -52.58 43.66 13.84
N GLU A 487 -53.08 43.93 12.63
CA GLU A 487 -52.45 44.88 11.71
C GLU A 487 -52.39 46.30 12.31
N VAL A 488 -53.51 46.79 12.85
CA VAL A 488 -53.58 48.11 13.49
C VAL A 488 -52.74 48.15 14.76
N LEU A 489 -52.78 47.09 15.58
CA LEU A 489 -51.96 46.98 16.79
C LEU A 489 -50.47 47.09 16.45
N ASN A 490 -50.01 46.25 15.51
CA ASN A 490 -48.61 46.22 15.10
C ASN A 490 -48.15 47.57 14.54
N PHE A 491 -49.02 48.30 13.83
CA PHE A 491 -48.72 49.64 13.34
C PHE A 491 -48.39 50.63 14.48
N TYR A 492 -49.27 50.73 15.50
CA TYR A 492 -49.03 51.63 16.62
C TYR A 492 -47.89 51.15 17.51
N LEU A 493 -47.71 49.83 17.68
CA LEU A 493 -46.60 49.27 18.42
C LEU A 493 -45.26 49.55 17.72
N GLU A 494 -45.18 49.36 16.40
CA GLU A 494 -43.97 49.61 15.61
C GLU A 494 -43.57 51.09 15.64
N LEU A 495 -44.53 52.00 15.45
CA LEU A 495 -44.30 53.45 15.50
C LEU A 495 -43.65 53.86 16.83
N GLN A 496 -44.26 53.44 17.95
CA GLN A 496 -43.77 53.75 19.29
C GLN A 496 -42.42 53.08 19.57
N SER A 497 -42.27 51.81 19.16
CA SER A 497 -41.04 51.04 19.36
C SER A 497 -39.84 51.65 18.66
N ASN A 498 -40.04 52.18 17.45
CA ASN A 498 -39.00 52.87 16.69
C ASN A 498 -38.56 54.16 17.40
N ILE A 499 -39.49 54.90 17.99
CA ILE A 499 -39.21 56.13 18.75
C ILE A 499 -38.44 55.81 20.05
N ILE A 500 -38.91 54.83 20.82
CA ILE A 500 -38.27 54.38 22.07
C ILE A 500 -36.82 53.94 21.78
N GLN A 501 -36.62 53.11 20.76
CA GLN A 501 -35.29 52.62 20.38
C GLN A 501 -34.37 53.76 19.89
N SER A 502 -34.89 54.71 19.13
CA SER A 502 -34.14 55.88 18.63
C SER A 502 -33.67 56.77 19.79
N ASN A 503 -34.47 56.87 20.85
CA ASN A 503 -34.10 57.57 22.09
C ASN A 503 -33.30 56.69 23.06
N LYS A 504 -32.81 55.53 22.60
CA LYS A 504 -32.00 54.57 23.37
C LYS A 504 -32.71 54.10 24.65
N GLY A 505 -34.02 53.93 24.59
CA GLY A 505 -34.81 53.15 25.54
C GLY A 505 -34.75 51.67 25.21
N ASP A 506 -35.08 50.83 26.18
CA ASP A 506 -35.23 49.39 26.01
C ASP A 506 -36.69 49.00 26.26
N ILE A 507 -37.26 48.20 25.37
CA ILE A 507 -38.64 47.72 25.49
C ILE A 507 -38.58 46.46 26.36
N ASP A 508 -39.24 46.53 27.51
CA ASP A 508 -39.25 45.42 28.48
C ASP A 508 -40.27 44.37 28.03
N ASP A 509 -41.50 44.81 27.73
CA ASP A 509 -42.60 43.92 27.35
C ASP A 509 -43.70 44.62 26.55
N TYR A 510 -44.52 43.84 25.85
CA TYR A 510 -45.79 44.23 25.26
C TYR A 510 -46.94 43.56 26.00
N ILE A 511 -47.84 44.35 26.58
CA ILE A 511 -48.95 43.85 27.39
C ILE A 511 -50.25 44.22 26.68
N GLY A 512 -50.66 43.38 25.72
CA GLY A 512 -51.80 43.70 24.85
C GLY A 512 -51.47 44.89 23.94
N ASP A 513 -52.24 45.96 24.06
CA ASP A 513 -52.06 47.25 23.38
C ASP A 513 -51.13 48.23 24.11
N GLN A 514 -50.63 47.83 25.28
CA GLN A 514 -49.71 48.62 26.08
C GLN A 514 -48.24 48.27 25.80
N ILE A 515 -47.39 49.30 25.71
CA ILE A 515 -45.93 49.18 25.69
C ILE A 515 -45.37 49.51 27.06
N MET A 516 -44.49 48.64 27.55
CA MET A 516 -43.62 48.89 28.70
C MET A 516 -42.18 49.06 28.23
N ALA A 517 -41.58 50.21 28.49
CA ALA A 517 -40.17 50.45 28.19
C ALA A 517 -39.48 51.23 29.31
N HIS A 518 -38.15 51.18 29.31
CA HIS A 518 -37.35 51.85 30.33
C HIS A 518 -36.08 52.49 29.80
N PHE A 519 -35.56 53.44 30.57
CA PHE A 519 -34.35 54.19 30.28
C PHE A 519 -33.39 54.11 31.47
N SER A 520 -32.09 53.99 31.18
CA SER A 520 -31.02 53.89 32.17
C SER A 520 -30.01 55.04 32.07
N GLY A 521 -29.12 55.19 33.05
CA GLY A 521 -28.06 56.21 33.05
C GLY A 521 -28.52 57.61 33.47
N GLU A 522 -27.59 58.58 33.42
CA GLU A 522 -27.81 59.91 34.02
C GLU A 522 -28.91 60.74 33.36
N LYS A 523 -29.13 60.58 32.04
CA LYS A 523 -30.16 61.31 31.28
C LYS A 523 -31.45 60.49 31.10
N ARG A 524 -31.68 59.47 31.93
CA ARG A 524 -32.85 58.58 31.79
C ARG A 524 -34.18 59.33 31.87
N CYS A 525 -34.33 60.24 32.83
CA CYS A 525 -35.56 61.01 33.02
C CYS A 525 -35.84 61.94 31.84
N ASP A 526 -34.83 62.71 31.39
CA ASP A 526 -34.93 63.57 30.20
C ASP A 526 -35.35 62.77 28.97
N ARG A 527 -34.70 61.62 28.73
CA ARG A 527 -34.99 60.77 27.57
C ARG A 527 -36.38 60.14 27.64
N ALA A 528 -36.84 59.75 28.82
CA ALA A 528 -38.18 59.20 28.99
C ALA A 528 -39.26 60.25 28.64
N VAL A 529 -39.11 61.48 29.13
CA VAL A 529 -40.04 62.58 28.83
C VAL A 529 -39.97 63.01 27.36
N ASP A 530 -38.77 63.17 26.80
CA ASP A 530 -38.57 63.48 25.37
C ASP A 530 -39.22 62.39 24.48
N THR A 531 -39.10 61.12 24.88
CA THR A 531 -39.73 59.99 24.17
C THR A 531 -41.25 60.07 24.24
N ALA A 532 -41.82 60.33 25.42
CA ALA A 532 -43.26 60.49 25.57
C ALA A 532 -43.81 61.62 24.69
N ILE A 533 -43.14 62.78 24.69
CA ILE A 533 -43.48 63.92 23.82
C ILE A 533 -43.42 63.52 22.35
N LYS A 534 -42.35 62.84 21.94
CA LYS A 534 -42.18 62.43 20.54
C LYS A 534 -43.22 61.40 20.12
N ILE A 535 -43.56 60.43 20.97
CA ILE A 535 -44.65 59.48 20.71
C ILE A 535 -45.95 60.23 20.46
N MET A 536 -46.32 61.18 21.33
CA MET A 536 -47.57 61.92 21.15
C MET A 536 -47.63 62.70 19.84
N LYS A 537 -46.53 63.38 19.46
CA LYS A 537 -46.46 64.16 18.22
C LYS A 537 -46.55 63.27 16.98
N GLU A 538 -45.82 62.17 16.97
CA GLU A 538 -45.80 61.25 15.82
C GLU A 538 -47.13 60.51 15.68
N VAL A 539 -47.77 60.10 16.79
CA VAL A 539 -49.11 59.50 16.78
C VAL A 539 -50.12 60.50 16.21
N ALA A 540 -50.09 61.76 16.65
CA ALA A 540 -50.98 62.80 16.12
C ALA A 540 -50.77 63.01 14.60
N ALA A 541 -49.53 63.17 14.15
CA ALA A 541 -49.19 63.38 12.75
C ALA A 541 -49.64 62.21 11.86
N VAL A 542 -49.37 60.98 12.30
CA VAL A 542 -49.78 59.76 11.58
C VAL A 542 -51.30 59.60 11.57
N ASN A 543 -51.98 59.97 12.66
CA ASN A 543 -53.44 59.93 12.69
C ASN A 543 -54.07 60.92 11.70
N GLU A 544 -53.47 62.07 11.42
CA GLU A 544 -53.96 62.99 10.39
C GLU A 544 -53.94 62.32 9.00
N GLU A 545 -52.88 61.60 8.68
CA GLU A 545 -52.79 60.83 7.42
C GLU A 545 -53.79 59.67 7.39
N ARG A 546 -53.88 58.89 8.46
CA ARG A 546 -54.83 57.77 8.56
C ARG A 546 -56.27 58.24 8.44
N ASN A 547 -56.62 59.35 9.09
CA ASN A 547 -57.95 59.94 8.99
C ASN A 547 -58.27 60.39 7.56
N ARG A 548 -57.31 61.01 6.86
CA ARG A 548 -57.47 61.37 5.43
C ARG A 548 -57.70 60.15 4.52
N ASN A 549 -57.14 59.00 4.90
CA ASN A 549 -57.29 57.74 4.18
C ASN A 549 -58.48 56.89 4.67
N GLY A 550 -59.32 57.40 5.58
CA GLY A 550 -60.46 56.67 6.14
C GLY A 550 -60.08 55.47 7.01
N LEU A 551 -58.84 55.43 7.52
CA LEU A 551 -58.34 54.37 8.38
C LEU A 551 -58.63 54.67 9.86
N PRO A 552 -58.77 53.64 10.72
CA PRO A 552 -58.94 53.83 12.16
C PRO A 552 -57.80 54.66 12.78
N ILE A 553 -58.17 55.60 13.65
CA ILE A 553 -57.26 56.45 14.43
C ILE A 553 -57.41 56.18 15.93
N PHE A 554 -56.28 56.22 16.63
CA PHE A 554 -56.25 56.04 18.08
C PHE A 554 -55.27 57.02 18.72
N GLU A 555 -55.65 57.55 19.86
CA GLU A 555 -54.77 58.31 20.73
C GLU A 555 -54.14 57.39 21.77
N VAL A 556 -53.03 57.82 22.34
CA VAL A 556 -52.37 57.09 23.43
C VAL A 556 -52.45 57.88 24.74
N GLY A 557 -52.45 57.18 25.86
CA GLY A 557 -52.17 57.75 27.17
C GLY A 557 -50.80 57.27 27.65
N ILE A 558 -49.99 58.17 28.21
CA ILE A 558 -48.62 57.85 28.64
C ILE A 558 -48.42 58.16 30.11
N GLY A 559 -47.87 57.20 30.85
CA GLY A 559 -47.41 57.36 32.23
C GLY A 559 -45.90 57.21 32.33
N VAL A 560 -45.24 58.12 33.05
CA VAL A 560 -43.78 58.10 33.24
C VAL A 560 -43.40 58.25 34.72
N HIS A 561 -42.55 57.34 35.20
CA HIS A 561 -42.04 57.37 36.57
C HIS A 561 -40.61 56.84 36.66
N ASP A 562 -39.81 57.36 37.60
CA ASP A 562 -38.43 56.96 37.84
C ASP A 562 -38.31 56.41 39.25
N GLY A 563 -37.47 55.41 39.43
CA GLY A 563 -37.21 54.84 40.73
C GLY A 563 -36.39 53.56 40.67
N ASP A 564 -36.15 52.99 41.84
CA ASP A 564 -35.39 51.76 41.96
C ASP A 564 -36.24 50.54 41.60
N VAL A 565 -35.60 49.61 40.89
CA VAL A 565 -36.14 48.30 40.55
C VAL A 565 -35.06 47.23 40.68
N VAL A 566 -35.47 45.99 40.83
CA VAL A 566 -34.59 44.84 40.67
C VAL A 566 -34.77 44.32 39.26
N VAL A 567 -33.68 44.25 38.51
CA VAL A 567 -33.66 43.67 37.16
C VAL A 567 -32.95 42.33 37.22
N GLY A 568 -33.56 41.27 36.69
CA GLY A 568 -32.97 39.94 36.68
C GLY A 568 -33.81 38.93 35.89
N ASN A 569 -33.29 37.71 35.76
CA ASN A 569 -34.04 36.62 35.16
C ASN A 569 -35.12 36.15 36.15
N ILE A 570 -36.38 36.22 35.74
CA ILE A 570 -37.55 35.78 36.49
C ILE A 570 -38.25 34.70 35.70
N GLY A 571 -38.57 33.59 36.34
CA GLY A 571 -39.27 32.48 35.69
C GLY A 571 -38.80 31.12 36.19
N SER A 572 -39.08 30.10 35.40
CA SER A 572 -38.73 28.71 35.68
C SER A 572 -37.47 28.27 34.92
N LYS A 573 -36.97 27.06 35.21
CA LYS A 573 -35.85 26.45 34.47
C LYS A 573 -36.06 26.40 32.95
N PHE A 574 -37.31 26.35 32.49
CA PHE A 574 -37.67 26.17 31.08
C PHE A 574 -38.05 27.47 30.36
N ARG A 575 -38.42 28.51 31.11
CA ARG A 575 -38.81 29.82 30.57
C ARG A 575 -38.40 30.90 31.57
N MET A 576 -37.50 31.77 31.14
CA MET A 576 -37.05 32.92 31.91
C MET A 576 -37.29 34.17 31.10
N ASP A 577 -37.88 35.16 31.72
CA ASP A 577 -38.02 36.51 31.20
C ASP A 577 -37.05 37.40 31.99
N PHE A 578 -36.23 38.18 31.30
CA PHE A 578 -35.41 39.19 31.98
C PHE A 578 -36.29 40.40 32.20
N ALA A 579 -36.80 40.55 33.42
CA ALA A 579 -37.83 41.52 33.73
C ALA A 579 -37.38 42.47 34.83
N SER A 580 -37.96 43.67 34.82
CA SER A 580 -37.81 44.64 35.90
C SER A 580 -38.94 44.48 36.91
N VAL A 581 -38.62 44.22 38.17
CA VAL A 581 -39.60 44.11 39.25
C VAL A 581 -39.35 45.18 40.30
N GLY A 582 -40.42 45.89 40.63
CA GLY A 582 -40.41 46.89 41.69
C GLY A 582 -41.67 47.73 41.68
N ASP A 583 -41.90 48.41 42.79
CA ASP A 583 -43.02 49.32 42.94
C ASP A 583 -43.02 50.46 41.90
N THR A 584 -41.83 50.90 41.47
CA THR A 584 -41.64 51.88 40.39
C THR A 584 -42.39 51.51 39.11
N VAL A 585 -42.38 50.22 38.72
CA VAL A 585 -43.08 49.72 37.52
C VAL A 585 -44.59 49.88 37.68
N ASN A 586 -45.12 49.51 38.85
CA ASN A 586 -46.54 49.62 39.17
C ASN A 586 -47.02 51.08 39.18
N VAL A 587 -46.22 52.01 39.71
CA VAL A 587 -46.56 53.44 39.70
C VAL A 587 -46.63 53.96 38.26
N ALA A 588 -45.64 53.66 37.42
CA ALA A 588 -45.63 54.07 36.02
C ALA A 588 -46.85 53.55 35.25
N SER A 589 -47.17 52.25 35.40
CA SER A 589 -48.34 51.62 34.78
C SER A 589 -49.66 52.28 35.24
N ARG A 590 -49.78 52.59 36.53
CA ARG A 590 -50.99 53.26 37.07
C ARG A 590 -51.12 54.71 36.61
N LEU A 591 -50.01 55.44 36.49
CA LEU A 591 -50.02 56.77 35.86
C LEU A 591 -50.51 56.70 34.42
N CYS A 592 -50.09 55.67 33.68
CA CYS A 592 -50.61 55.43 32.33
C CYS A 592 -52.11 55.15 32.39
N SER A 593 -52.60 54.28 33.27
CA SER A 593 -54.03 53.93 33.35
C SER A 593 -54.98 55.12 33.60
N VAL A 594 -54.51 56.18 34.26
CA VAL A 594 -55.31 57.38 34.53
C VAL A 594 -55.10 58.50 33.50
N ALA A 595 -54.09 58.40 32.64
CA ALA A 595 -53.82 59.38 31.59
C ALA A 595 -54.94 59.33 30.54
N ARG A 596 -55.55 60.47 30.25
CA ARG A 596 -56.57 60.60 29.20
C ARG A 596 -55.96 60.41 27.79
N PRO A 597 -56.79 60.24 26.75
CA PRO A 597 -56.31 60.31 25.37
C PRO A 597 -55.49 61.59 25.13
N GLY A 598 -54.29 61.44 24.55
CA GLY A 598 -53.38 62.56 24.27
C GLY A 598 -52.73 63.15 25.53
N GLU A 599 -52.67 62.41 26.64
CA GLU A 599 -52.13 62.91 27.90
C GLU A 599 -50.84 62.20 28.32
N ILE A 600 -49.83 63.00 28.71
CA ILE A 600 -48.59 62.52 29.31
C ILE A 600 -48.61 62.90 30.80
N LEU A 601 -48.69 61.90 31.67
CA LEU A 601 -48.60 62.07 33.11
C LEU A 601 -47.24 61.62 33.63
N VAL A 602 -46.59 62.51 34.37
CA VAL A 602 -45.26 62.28 34.93
C VAL A 602 -45.34 62.47 36.45
N SER A 603 -44.75 61.56 37.22
CA SER A 603 -44.62 61.79 38.66
C SER A 603 -43.76 63.03 38.94
N LEU A 604 -44.11 63.84 39.94
CA LEU A 604 -43.32 65.00 40.34
C LEU A 604 -41.87 64.60 40.68
N TYR A 605 -41.68 63.42 41.30
CA TYR A 605 -40.37 62.86 41.60
C TYR A 605 -39.47 62.69 40.36
N LEU A 606 -40.00 62.15 39.26
CA LEU A 606 -39.24 62.05 38.00
C LEU A 606 -38.95 63.43 37.43
N PHE A 607 -39.94 64.33 37.46
CA PHE A 607 -39.83 65.68 36.91
C PHE A 607 -38.72 66.48 37.59
N GLU A 608 -38.61 66.41 38.92
CA GLU A 608 -37.52 67.03 39.70
C GLU A 608 -36.13 66.49 39.35
N GLN A 609 -36.04 65.28 38.78
CA GLN A 609 -34.79 64.69 38.31
C GLN A 609 -34.46 65.02 36.85
N THR A 610 -35.35 65.69 36.12
CA THR A 610 -35.04 66.16 34.76
C THR A 610 -34.06 67.34 34.80
N LYS A 611 -33.11 67.36 33.86
CA LYS A 611 -32.16 68.47 33.69
C LYS A 611 -32.66 69.47 32.64
N LYS A 612 -33.61 69.06 31.79
CA LYS A 612 -34.26 69.92 30.80
C LYS A 612 -35.48 70.62 31.38
N LYS A 613 -35.80 71.79 30.82
CA LYS A 613 -37.08 72.48 31.09
C LYS A 613 -38.15 71.94 30.15
N PHE A 614 -39.23 71.40 30.71
CA PHE A 614 -40.42 70.99 29.98
C PHE A 614 -41.60 71.87 30.39
N ASN A 615 -42.53 72.12 29.46
CA ASN A 615 -43.76 72.85 29.76
C ASN A 615 -44.73 71.94 30.51
N THR A 616 -45.27 72.39 31.64
CA THR A 616 -46.13 71.58 32.50
C THR A 616 -47.31 72.37 33.07
N THR A 617 -48.36 71.66 33.47
CA THR A 617 -49.41 72.22 34.33
C THR A 617 -48.95 72.27 35.80
N GLU A 618 -49.77 72.89 36.66
CA GLU A 618 -49.60 72.79 38.11
C GLU A 618 -49.65 71.33 38.60
N SER A 619 -48.94 71.05 39.70
CA SER A 619 -48.88 69.71 40.27
C SER A 619 -50.21 69.31 40.89
N ALA A 620 -50.74 68.15 40.51
CA ALA A 620 -51.94 67.56 41.11
C ALA A 620 -51.57 66.35 41.98
N SER A 621 -52.40 66.02 42.97
CA SER A 621 -52.23 64.80 43.78
C SER A 621 -53.25 63.75 43.33
N LEU A 622 -52.76 62.57 42.96
CA LEU A 622 -53.59 61.47 42.48
C LEU A 622 -53.60 60.33 43.51
N ASP A 623 -54.79 59.80 43.79
CA ASP A 623 -54.93 58.58 44.59
C ASP A 623 -54.66 57.36 43.72
N ILE A 624 -53.53 56.71 43.98
CA ILE A 624 -53.11 55.49 43.28
C ILE A 624 -53.48 54.29 44.14
N LYS A 625 -54.28 53.36 43.60
CA LYS A 625 -54.71 52.14 44.29
C LYS A 625 -53.51 51.37 44.85
N GLY A 626 -53.48 51.09 46.14
CA GLY A 626 -52.38 50.35 46.80
C GLY A 626 -51.19 51.23 47.25
N LYS A 627 -51.35 52.55 47.29
CA LYS A 627 -50.41 53.49 47.93
C LYS A 627 -51.06 54.20 49.10
N GLU A 628 -50.39 54.24 50.25
CA GLU A 628 -50.85 54.99 51.42
C GLU A 628 -50.67 56.52 51.25
N LYS A 629 -49.66 56.94 50.46
CA LYS A 629 -49.39 58.36 50.17
C LYS A 629 -49.80 58.70 48.75
N LYS A 630 -50.52 59.82 48.58
CA LYS A 630 -50.90 60.35 47.27
C LYS A 630 -49.65 60.62 46.42
N VAL A 631 -49.68 60.22 45.16
CA VAL A 631 -48.57 60.48 44.23
C VAL A 631 -48.82 61.84 43.59
N LYS A 632 -47.88 62.77 43.77
CA LYS A 632 -47.91 64.05 43.07
C LYS A 632 -47.49 63.85 41.62
N ILE A 633 -48.26 64.43 40.70
CA ILE A 633 -48.08 64.30 39.26
C ILE A 633 -48.07 65.68 38.61
N VAL A 634 -47.43 65.76 37.45
CA VAL A 634 -47.48 66.91 36.55
C VAL A 634 -47.87 66.40 35.16
N LYS A 635 -48.64 67.19 34.43
CA LYS A 635 -48.95 66.92 33.01
C LYS A 635 -47.93 67.65 32.14
N ILE A 636 -47.36 66.95 31.16
CA ILE A 636 -46.47 67.57 30.16
C ILE A 636 -47.30 68.15 29.01
N ILE A 637 -46.95 69.37 28.59
CA ILE A 637 -47.52 70.09 27.45
C ILE A 637 -46.51 70.03 26.30
N TYR A 638 -46.94 69.61 25.10
CA TYR A 638 -46.04 69.26 23.99
C TYR A 638 -46.34 69.95 22.67
#